data_AF-A0A239F2F5-F1
#
_entry.id   AF-A0A239F2F5-F1
#
_cell.length_a   1.000
_cell.length_b   1.000
_cell.length_c   1.000
_cell.angle_alpha   90.00
_cell.angle_beta   90.00
_cell.angle_gamma   90.00
#
_symmetry.space_group_name_H-M   'P 1'
#
loop_
_entity.id
_entity.type
_entity.pdbx_description
1 polymer ?
#
loop_
_entity_poly.entity_id
_entity_poly.type
_entity_poly.pdbx_seq_one_letter_code
_entity_poly.pdbx_strand_id
1 'polypeptide(L)'
;MIRNTLVAGYLRSLWAVPRVRAAAAAVVILVAVMVAAAVSDPSGLLAPIGGRGLPMLGSGGVFRWAPLVVGLPVLLVGTAVPVALVARHSPARWVFVATWTAVIGAGAWATAASGFAAALPMVGPHLSAGSALAYALSTSGFAAIKFILAGPLVAAGAALAARFGPRPASGAGEAEAESFPAAFPMTVMVAVTGLAAIGPAAHWWHGGPVGYSFAGFVVAPTAANSVFGFLAGAVVFLAVFAGAMWMTRRRLPQAGPLTVSVTVALASVVAGLGLGAVEAVVAAMPWSNRVSGAGPDQWWFATSLISVATGVGYGAVIGLLGAVVVAVAWPLRSRLVPVAVIGVLLLALVPVIGASAPAGPPAVEAVAASGGMEYLRVLPARTADELATIGDVTGRQVILRGVNVNQLIDYYLRDPAVPATQPLTDGDFEQMAAMGFNVIRLGLSWSRLEPQRGTFDESYLRQIRAAVAGAKAHGIYTVLDLHEDAWGNAIARPSERCGGGTTPTTGWDGAPAWATVTDGTAHCQFLARDLAPAVATAFGNFYTDRDGIQSELVRTWAFVARTFADEPAVAGYDLLNEPGIGANPPISSGLLLGRYYDAAITAIRRAERDAGGPAHLAFFEPSVLWSGLGFDAAPAPGFTDDRQLVFAPHPYSESISMDQGLGLTIASIERNLATSARAARAYKSALWFGEWGWFGDPAVDGAKVRRFAAAQDRLGVGGAFWVWRQGCGSPETGADATTSGNLVAVNCRTGESTPPPAGFAEPLSRAFPRALPGRLESLTSSPGGALRITASAADDPANCLVDIWVPGERMPRLTVTGVADASSKQVTGGWRITGCARGAYTVTATP
;
A
#
# COMPACT_ATOMS: atom_id res chain seq x y z
N MET A 1 -31.29 -23.59 45.43
CA MET A 1 -30.11 -24.47 45.62
C MET A 1 -30.00 -25.58 44.57
N ILE A 2 -31.04 -26.34 44.25
CA ILE A 2 -31.00 -27.51 43.34
C ILE A 2 -30.52 -27.18 41.90
N ARG A 3 -30.83 -25.99 41.37
CA ARG A 3 -30.37 -25.53 40.05
C ARG A 3 -28.85 -25.27 39.98
N ASN A 4 -28.24 -24.80 41.08
CA ASN A 4 -26.80 -24.54 41.14
C ASN A 4 -25.98 -25.83 41.28
N THR A 5 -26.51 -26.84 41.97
CA THR A 5 -25.86 -28.16 42.10
C THR A 5 -25.88 -28.96 40.80
N LEU A 6 -26.97 -28.88 40.02
CA LEU A 6 -27.07 -29.52 38.69
C LEU A 6 -26.12 -28.89 37.67
N VAL A 7 -26.03 -27.55 37.63
CA VAL A 7 -25.09 -26.84 36.75
C VAL A 7 -23.64 -27.11 37.17
N ALA A 8 -23.33 -27.10 38.48
CA ALA A 8 -22.00 -27.43 38.98
C ALA A 8 -21.60 -28.89 38.71
N GLY A 9 -22.54 -29.84 38.82
CA GLY A 9 -22.32 -31.26 38.49
C GLY A 9 -22.10 -31.49 36.99
N TYR A 10 -22.89 -30.84 36.15
CA TYR A 10 -22.75 -30.89 34.69
C TYR A 10 -21.42 -30.28 34.22
N LEU A 11 -21.05 -29.11 34.76
CA LEU A 11 -19.74 -28.50 34.50
C LEU A 11 -18.60 -29.44 34.96
N ARG A 12 -18.63 -29.99 36.18
CA ARG A 12 -17.61 -30.94 36.64
C ARG A 12 -17.47 -32.17 35.72
N SER A 13 -18.58 -32.66 35.16
CA SER A 13 -18.56 -33.79 34.21
C SER A 13 -17.95 -33.43 32.85
N LEU A 14 -18.20 -32.22 32.34
CA LEU A 14 -17.58 -31.71 31.11
C LEU A 14 -16.07 -31.48 31.29
N TRP A 15 -15.66 -30.95 32.45
CA TRP A 15 -14.27 -30.78 32.84
C TRP A 15 -13.54 -32.12 33.09
N ALA A 16 -14.25 -33.25 33.19
CA ALA A 16 -13.62 -34.57 33.28
C ALA A 16 -13.07 -35.06 31.93
N VAL A 17 -13.55 -34.50 30.80
CA VAL A 17 -13.21 -34.97 29.45
C VAL A 17 -11.97 -34.22 28.92
N PRO A 18 -10.83 -34.88 28.64
CA PRO A 18 -9.58 -34.22 28.23
C PRO A 18 -9.72 -33.29 27.02
N ARG A 19 -10.50 -33.69 25.99
CA ARG A 19 -10.76 -32.87 24.80
C ARG A 19 -11.54 -31.58 25.08
N VAL A 20 -12.50 -31.64 26.00
CA VAL A 20 -13.32 -30.47 26.37
C VAL A 20 -12.47 -29.49 27.18
N ARG A 21 -11.66 -30.01 28.12
CA ARG A 21 -10.71 -29.18 28.88
C ARG A 21 -9.70 -28.47 27.98
N ALA A 22 -9.08 -29.19 27.04
CA ALA A 22 -8.07 -28.63 26.15
C ALA A 22 -8.64 -27.50 25.28
N ALA A 23 -9.82 -27.72 24.68
CA ALA A 23 -10.50 -26.71 23.87
C ALA A 23 -10.94 -25.50 24.71
N ALA A 24 -11.48 -25.74 25.91
CA ALA A 24 -11.86 -24.65 26.82
C ALA A 24 -10.64 -23.83 27.26
N ALA A 25 -9.53 -24.47 27.62
CA ALA A 25 -8.29 -23.79 27.98
C ALA A 25 -7.74 -22.96 26.81
N ALA A 26 -7.75 -23.51 25.59
CA ALA A 26 -7.34 -22.76 24.40
C ALA A 26 -8.18 -21.49 24.22
N VAL A 27 -9.51 -21.61 24.29
CA VAL A 27 -10.43 -20.46 24.15
C VAL A 27 -10.21 -19.43 25.25
N VAL A 28 -10.15 -19.84 26.52
CA VAL A 28 -9.98 -18.92 27.66
C VAL A 28 -8.67 -18.15 27.57
N ILE A 29 -7.57 -18.83 27.25
CA ILE A 29 -6.25 -18.19 27.13
C ILE A 29 -6.20 -17.29 25.90
N LEU A 30 -6.78 -17.71 24.79
CA LEU A 30 -6.86 -16.87 23.58
C LEU A 30 -7.63 -15.58 23.86
N VAL A 31 -8.77 -15.66 24.55
CA VAL A 31 -9.53 -14.48 25.00
C VAL A 31 -8.69 -13.61 25.94
N ALA A 32 -8.00 -14.20 26.92
CA ALA A 32 -7.14 -13.45 27.83
C ALA A 32 -6.00 -12.72 27.10
N VAL A 33 -5.35 -13.37 26.13
CA VAL A 33 -4.30 -12.76 25.30
C VAL A 33 -4.86 -11.61 24.49
N MET A 34 -6.05 -11.77 23.87
CA MET A 34 -6.69 -10.70 23.12
C MET A 34 -7.06 -9.51 24.00
N VAL A 35 -7.63 -9.75 25.18
CA VAL A 35 -7.96 -8.68 26.14
C VAL A 35 -6.70 -7.96 26.62
N ALA A 36 -5.64 -8.70 26.95
CA ALA A 36 -4.37 -8.11 27.35
C ALA A 36 -3.78 -7.24 26.22
N ALA A 37 -3.74 -7.76 24.99
CA ALA A 37 -3.23 -7.05 23.82
C ALA A 37 -4.06 -5.79 23.53
N ALA A 38 -5.39 -5.87 23.61
CA ALA A 38 -6.31 -4.76 23.41
C ALA A 38 -6.09 -3.62 24.43
N VAL A 39 -5.67 -3.96 25.66
CA VAL A 39 -5.36 -2.97 26.71
C VAL A 39 -3.96 -2.36 26.51
N SER A 40 -2.99 -3.16 26.08
CA SER A 40 -1.59 -2.75 25.96
C SER A 40 -1.26 -2.01 24.66
N ASP A 41 -2.01 -2.25 23.59
CA ASP A 41 -1.81 -1.61 22.28
C ASP A 41 -3.04 -0.77 21.87
N PRO A 42 -2.97 0.56 22.04
CA PRO A 42 -4.03 1.47 21.64
C PRO A 42 -4.31 1.48 20.13
N SER A 43 -3.27 1.25 19.33
CA SER A 43 -3.27 1.43 17.88
C SER A 43 -3.87 0.24 17.12
N GLY A 44 -3.90 -0.94 17.75
CA GLY A 44 -4.28 -2.19 17.09
C GLY A 44 -3.22 -2.72 16.12
N LEU A 45 -2.05 -2.08 16.01
CA LEU A 45 -0.97 -2.51 15.14
C LEU A 45 -0.41 -3.87 15.54
N LEU A 46 -0.29 -4.14 16.83
CA LEU A 46 0.20 -5.39 17.42
C LEU A 46 -0.93 -6.28 17.94
N ALA A 47 -2.03 -5.70 18.40
CA ALA A 47 -3.19 -6.46 18.87
C ALA A 47 -3.97 -7.08 17.70
N PRO A 48 -4.50 -8.32 17.83
CA PRO A 48 -5.42 -8.87 16.84
C PRO A 48 -6.76 -8.13 16.77
N ILE A 49 -7.18 -7.52 17.88
CA ILE A 49 -8.32 -6.61 18.00
C ILE A 49 -7.86 -5.45 18.87
N GLY A 50 -7.69 -4.25 18.31
CA GLY A 50 -7.25 -3.07 19.05
C GLY A 50 -8.34 -2.60 20.04
N GLY A 51 -8.00 -2.43 21.32
CA GLY A 51 -9.00 -2.11 22.35
C GLY A 51 -9.39 -0.65 22.42
N ARG A 52 -8.43 0.28 22.25
CA ARG A 52 -8.69 1.74 22.35
C ARG A 52 -9.18 2.37 21.04
N GLY A 53 -9.18 1.60 19.95
CA GLY A 53 -9.81 1.96 18.67
C GLY A 53 -11.25 1.47 18.52
N LEU A 54 -11.84 0.80 19.52
CA LEU A 54 -13.24 0.39 19.47
C LEU A 54 -14.16 1.60 19.72
N PRO A 55 -15.21 1.79 18.91
CA PRO A 55 -16.19 2.86 19.11
C PRO A 55 -16.91 2.70 20.46
N MET A 56 -17.49 3.80 20.96
CA MET A 56 -18.51 3.69 21.99
C MET A 56 -19.63 2.74 21.52
N LEU A 57 -20.12 1.88 22.41
CA LEU A 57 -21.21 0.93 22.09
C LEU A 57 -22.37 1.67 21.42
N GLY A 58 -22.76 1.22 20.22
CA GLY A 58 -23.81 1.84 19.40
C GLY A 58 -23.32 2.78 18.29
N SER A 59 -22.00 3.03 18.16
CA SER A 59 -21.43 3.84 17.08
C SER A 59 -20.55 3.01 16.10
N GLY A 60 -20.25 3.57 14.91
CA GLY A 60 -19.30 3.00 13.95
C GLY A 60 -19.79 1.88 13.02
N GLY A 61 -21.10 1.58 12.95
CA GLY A 61 -21.68 0.64 11.97
C GLY A 61 -21.11 -0.79 11.98
N VAL A 62 -21.55 -1.65 11.04
CA VAL A 62 -21.11 -3.07 10.96
C VAL A 62 -19.60 -3.20 10.75
N PHE A 63 -18.97 -2.24 10.06
CA PHE A 63 -17.56 -2.30 9.68
C PHE A 63 -16.59 -2.25 10.88
N ARG A 64 -16.91 -1.51 11.94
CA ARG A 64 -16.07 -1.42 13.16
C ARG A 64 -16.24 -2.61 14.09
N TRP A 65 -17.44 -3.19 14.09
CA TRP A 65 -17.76 -4.33 14.94
C TRP A 65 -17.45 -5.67 14.26
N ALA A 66 -17.15 -5.71 12.97
CA ALA A 66 -16.85 -6.94 12.23
C ALA A 66 -15.75 -7.81 12.89
N PRO A 67 -14.62 -7.28 13.39
CA PRO A 67 -13.63 -8.08 14.12
C PRO A 67 -14.20 -8.79 15.36
N LEU A 68 -15.18 -8.20 16.05
CA LEU A 68 -15.80 -8.75 17.26
C LEU A 68 -17.02 -9.63 16.96
N VAL A 69 -17.86 -9.24 16.02
CA VAL A 69 -19.13 -9.93 15.73
C VAL A 69 -18.94 -11.08 14.74
N VAL A 70 -17.95 -10.99 13.85
CA VAL A 70 -17.63 -12.01 12.85
C VAL A 70 -16.29 -12.66 13.16
N GLY A 71 -15.23 -11.86 13.30
CA GLY A 71 -13.87 -12.34 13.50
C GLY A 71 -13.69 -13.19 14.75
N LEU A 72 -14.13 -12.68 15.90
CA LEU A 72 -13.95 -13.36 17.19
C LEU A 72 -14.66 -14.73 17.21
N PRO A 73 -15.95 -14.88 16.83
CA PRO A 73 -16.56 -16.20 16.72
C PRO A 73 -15.80 -17.15 15.79
N VAL A 74 -15.35 -16.68 14.61
CA VAL A 74 -14.58 -17.50 13.66
C VAL A 74 -13.25 -17.94 14.28
N LEU A 75 -12.55 -17.04 14.97
CA LEU A 75 -11.29 -17.32 15.65
C LEU A 75 -11.46 -18.35 16.77
N LEU A 76 -12.48 -18.17 17.61
CA LEU A 76 -12.75 -19.06 18.75
C LEU A 76 -13.18 -20.45 18.29
N VAL A 77 -14.11 -20.54 17.32
CA VAL A 77 -14.58 -21.82 16.78
C VAL A 77 -13.47 -22.52 15.98
N GLY A 78 -12.76 -21.77 15.13
CA GLY A 78 -11.62 -22.25 14.34
C GLY A 78 -10.46 -22.74 15.21
N THR A 79 -10.35 -22.25 16.45
CA THR A 79 -9.40 -22.77 17.45
C THR A 79 -9.97 -23.99 18.20
N ALA A 80 -11.19 -23.88 18.73
CA ALA A 80 -11.76 -24.88 19.64
C ALA A 80 -12.03 -26.23 18.96
N VAL A 81 -12.56 -26.21 17.73
CA VAL A 81 -12.97 -27.44 17.02
C VAL A 81 -11.75 -28.33 16.70
N PRO A 82 -10.65 -27.83 16.09
CA PRO A 82 -9.46 -28.65 15.87
C PRO A 82 -8.86 -29.18 17.17
N VAL A 83 -8.79 -28.36 18.22
CA VAL A 83 -8.22 -28.75 19.52
C VAL A 83 -9.05 -29.87 20.15
N ALA A 84 -10.38 -29.78 20.15
CA ALA A 84 -11.25 -30.81 20.71
C ALA A 84 -11.14 -32.15 19.96
N LEU A 85 -10.94 -32.11 18.64
CA LEU A 85 -10.77 -33.32 17.83
C LEU A 85 -9.41 -33.98 18.07
N VAL A 86 -8.33 -33.19 18.14
CA VAL A 86 -6.96 -33.71 18.30
C VAL A 86 -6.69 -34.18 19.73
N ALA A 87 -7.11 -33.41 20.75
CA ALA A 87 -6.86 -33.71 22.15
C ALA A 87 -7.56 -34.97 22.66
N ARG A 88 -8.51 -35.52 21.90
CA ARG A 88 -9.21 -36.77 22.27
C ARG A 88 -8.28 -37.98 22.28
N HIS A 89 -7.26 -38.02 21.41
CA HIS A 89 -6.45 -39.23 21.19
C HIS A 89 -4.94 -38.95 21.14
N SER A 90 -4.51 -37.72 21.44
CA SER A 90 -3.12 -37.29 21.20
C SER A 90 -2.40 -36.92 22.49
N PRO A 91 -1.07 -37.18 22.59
CA PRO A 91 -0.27 -36.70 23.71
C PRO A 91 -0.13 -35.17 23.68
N ALA A 92 0.18 -34.57 24.84
CA ALA A 92 0.22 -33.12 25.04
C ALA A 92 1.08 -32.36 24.01
N ARG A 93 2.22 -32.90 23.59
CA ARG A 93 3.07 -32.29 22.55
C ARG A 93 2.37 -32.11 21.20
N TRP A 94 1.48 -33.04 20.84
CA TRP A 94 0.70 -32.95 19.59
C TRP A 94 -0.49 -32.02 19.74
N VAL A 95 -1.10 -31.98 20.93
CA VAL A 95 -2.09 -30.96 21.27
C VAL A 95 -1.48 -29.57 21.14
N PHE A 96 -0.25 -29.36 21.60
CA PHE A 96 0.48 -28.10 21.42
C PHE A 96 0.60 -27.71 19.95
N VAL A 97 1.21 -28.57 19.12
CA VAL A 97 1.45 -28.27 17.69
C VAL A 97 0.13 -28.01 16.96
N ALA A 98 -0.87 -28.87 17.14
CA ALA A 98 -2.16 -28.69 16.47
C ALA A 98 -2.90 -27.44 16.94
N THR A 99 -2.83 -27.10 18.24
CA THR A 99 -3.43 -25.86 18.75
C THR A 99 -2.73 -24.65 18.14
N TRP A 100 -1.40 -24.63 18.09
CA TRP A 100 -0.67 -23.50 17.52
C TRP A 100 -1.02 -23.29 16.05
N THR A 101 -1.01 -24.36 15.24
CA THR A 101 -1.44 -24.31 13.84
C THR A 101 -2.90 -23.88 13.69
N ALA A 102 -3.79 -24.39 14.55
CA ALA A 102 -5.21 -24.02 14.52
C ALA A 102 -5.42 -22.53 14.79
N VAL A 103 -4.72 -21.96 15.77
CA VAL A 103 -4.83 -20.53 16.11
C VAL A 103 -4.32 -19.65 14.97
N ILE A 104 -3.23 -20.03 14.28
CA ILE A 104 -2.73 -19.32 13.10
C ILE A 104 -3.77 -19.34 11.96
N GLY A 105 -4.28 -20.52 11.61
CA GLY A 105 -5.29 -20.67 10.55
C GLY A 105 -6.59 -19.96 10.88
N ALA A 106 -7.07 -20.09 12.12
CA ALA A 106 -8.26 -19.41 12.61
C ALA A 106 -8.09 -17.88 12.61
N GLY A 107 -6.89 -17.38 12.90
CA GLY A 107 -6.55 -15.96 12.75
C GLY A 107 -6.69 -15.45 11.32
N ALA A 108 -6.20 -16.21 10.34
CA ALA A 108 -6.36 -15.87 8.93
C ALA A 108 -7.84 -15.90 8.49
N TRP A 109 -8.59 -16.95 8.84
CA TRP A 109 -10.03 -17.02 8.52
C TRP A 109 -10.83 -15.91 9.18
N ALA A 110 -10.55 -15.59 10.44
CA ALA A 110 -11.19 -14.51 11.16
C ALA A 110 -10.90 -13.14 10.51
N THR A 111 -9.66 -12.92 10.08
CA THR A 111 -9.24 -11.69 9.38
C THR A 111 -9.97 -11.57 8.05
N ALA A 112 -9.97 -12.62 7.23
CA ALA A 112 -10.68 -12.62 5.94
C ALA A 112 -12.18 -12.37 6.11
N ALA A 113 -12.82 -13.09 7.05
CA ALA A 113 -14.25 -12.96 7.30
C ALA A 113 -14.62 -11.55 7.81
N SER A 114 -13.82 -10.99 8.72
CA SER A 114 -14.02 -9.64 9.24
C SER A 114 -13.82 -8.59 8.16
N GLY A 115 -12.74 -8.71 7.38
CA GLY A 115 -12.44 -7.78 6.30
C GLY A 115 -13.50 -7.77 5.21
N PHE A 116 -13.97 -8.95 4.79
CA PHE A 116 -15.07 -9.07 3.85
C PHE A 116 -16.38 -8.49 4.41
N ALA A 117 -16.72 -8.81 5.66
CA ALA A 117 -17.91 -8.26 6.31
C ALA A 117 -17.85 -6.74 6.47
N ALA A 118 -16.66 -6.17 6.71
CA ALA A 118 -16.45 -4.73 6.78
C ALA A 118 -16.57 -4.03 5.42
N ALA A 119 -16.15 -4.69 4.34
CA ALA A 119 -16.23 -4.16 2.99
C ALA A 119 -17.61 -4.34 2.33
N LEU A 120 -18.42 -5.31 2.80
CA LEU A 120 -19.69 -5.67 2.15
C LEU A 120 -20.68 -4.50 2.00
N PRO A 121 -20.85 -3.60 2.99
CA PRO A 121 -21.71 -2.42 2.83
C PRO A 121 -21.24 -1.46 1.73
N MET A 122 -19.96 -1.51 1.37
CA MET A 122 -19.33 -0.64 0.38
C MET A 122 -19.37 -1.20 -1.05
N VAL A 123 -19.90 -2.41 -1.23
CA VAL A 123 -20.10 -3.02 -2.55
C VAL A 123 -21.08 -2.16 -3.35
N GLY A 124 -20.71 -1.85 -4.59
CA GLY A 124 -21.44 -0.94 -5.46
C GLY A 124 -20.71 -0.72 -6.79
N PRO A 125 -20.96 0.42 -7.47
CA PRO A 125 -20.35 0.72 -8.78
C PRO A 125 -18.82 0.67 -8.79
N HIS A 126 -18.19 1.05 -7.67
CA HIS A 126 -16.73 1.19 -7.54
C HIS A 126 -16.08 0.04 -6.75
N LEU A 127 -16.86 -0.98 -6.36
CA LEU A 127 -16.34 -2.14 -5.64
C LEU A 127 -17.26 -3.35 -5.83
N SER A 128 -16.77 -4.41 -6.47
CA SER A 128 -17.51 -5.66 -6.58
C SER A 128 -17.35 -6.53 -5.32
N ALA A 129 -18.37 -7.33 -5.00
CA ALA A 129 -18.26 -8.33 -3.93
C ALA A 129 -17.15 -9.36 -4.18
N GLY A 130 -16.89 -9.69 -5.45
CA GLY A 130 -15.81 -10.60 -5.84
C GLY A 130 -14.42 -10.02 -5.53
N SER A 131 -14.19 -8.76 -5.89
CA SER A 131 -12.94 -8.04 -5.59
C SER A 131 -12.75 -7.89 -4.08
N ALA A 132 -13.81 -7.56 -3.34
CA ALA A 132 -13.77 -7.45 -1.88
C ALA A 132 -13.40 -8.79 -1.22
N LEU A 133 -14.00 -9.89 -1.68
CA LEU A 133 -13.69 -11.23 -1.18
C LEU A 133 -12.26 -11.63 -1.53
N ALA A 134 -11.84 -11.45 -2.78
CA ALA A 134 -10.49 -11.78 -3.24
C ALA A 134 -9.42 -11.04 -2.44
N TYR A 135 -9.61 -9.73 -2.22
CA TYR A 135 -8.69 -8.91 -1.43
C TYR A 135 -8.66 -9.33 0.03
N ALA A 136 -9.81 -9.56 0.66
CA ALA A 136 -9.88 -9.99 2.06
C ALA A 136 -9.23 -11.36 2.28
N LEU A 137 -9.35 -12.27 1.31
CA LEU A 137 -8.68 -13.57 1.37
C LEU A 137 -7.16 -13.42 1.16
N SER A 138 -6.73 -12.61 0.19
CA SER A 138 -5.31 -12.45 -0.17
C SER A 138 -4.47 -11.72 0.86
N THR A 139 -5.10 -10.82 1.62
CA THR A 139 -4.42 -10.08 2.69
C THR A 139 -4.63 -10.66 4.08
N SER A 140 -5.39 -11.75 4.20
CA SER A 140 -5.76 -12.36 5.50
C SER A 140 -4.57 -12.79 6.36
N GLY A 141 -3.44 -13.11 5.74
CA GLY A 141 -2.21 -13.50 6.42
C GLY A 141 -1.50 -12.37 7.16
N PHE A 142 -1.66 -11.11 6.75
CA PHE A 142 -0.93 -9.97 7.33
C PHE A 142 -1.32 -9.68 8.78
N ALA A 143 -2.58 -9.89 9.16
CA ALA A 143 -2.97 -9.87 10.57
C ALA A 143 -2.70 -11.21 11.25
N ALA A 144 -2.81 -12.33 10.50
CA ALA A 144 -2.69 -13.67 11.06
C ALA A 144 -1.28 -14.01 11.59
N ILE A 145 -0.22 -13.39 11.05
CA ILE A 145 1.16 -13.60 11.53
C ILE A 145 1.33 -13.25 13.01
N LYS A 146 0.49 -12.38 13.59
CA LYS A 146 0.48 -12.08 15.04
C LYS A 146 0.26 -13.35 15.87
N PHE A 147 -0.51 -14.30 15.35
CA PHE A 147 -0.78 -15.58 16.01
C PHE A 147 0.37 -16.59 15.93
N ILE A 148 1.39 -16.34 15.09
CA ILE A 148 2.65 -17.10 15.17
C ILE A 148 3.32 -16.84 16.51
N LEU A 149 3.31 -15.59 17.00
CA LEU A 149 3.91 -15.19 18.26
C LEU A 149 2.99 -15.42 19.47
N ALA A 150 1.69 -15.16 19.33
CA ALA A 150 0.72 -15.30 20.43
C ALA A 150 0.24 -16.76 20.64
N GLY A 151 0.19 -17.56 19.57
CA GLY A 151 -0.32 -18.92 19.58
C GLY A 151 0.39 -19.91 20.51
N PRO A 152 1.72 -19.84 20.74
CA PRO A 152 2.41 -20.73 21.68
C PRO A 152 1.87 -20.69 23.11
N LEU A 153 1.41 -19.54 23.60
CA LEU A 153 0.80 -19.41 24.93
C LEU A 153 -0.52 -20.20 25.01
N VAL A 154 -1.36 -20.04 23.98
CA VAL A 154 -2.64 -20.76 23.84
C VAL A 154 -2.40 -22.26 23.74
N ALA A 155 -1.41 -22.66 22.93
CA ALA A 155 -1.02 -24.04 22.72
C ALA A 155 -0.47 -24.71 23.99
N ALA A 156 0.36 -24.01 24.77
CA ALA A 156 0.89 -24.49 26.03
C ALA A 156 -0.24 -24.78 27.03
N GLY A 157 -1.19 -23.85 27.18
CA GLY A 157 -2.32 -24.04 28.06
C GLY A 157 -3.23 -25.20 27.66
N ALA A 158 -3.53 -25.34 26.36
CA ALA A 158 -4.30 -26.47 25.84
C ALA A 158 -3.61 -27.82 26.10
N ALA A 159 -2.29 -27.88 25.88
CA ALA A 159 -1.48 -29.07 26.11
C ALA A 159 -1.38 -29.45 27.60
N LEU A 160 -1.22 -28.46 28.49
CA LEU A 160 -1.21 -28.66 29.93
C LEU A 160 -2.58 -29.15 30.44
N ALA A 161 -3.67 -28.55 29.96
CA ALA A 161 -5.05 -28.93 30.31
C ALA A 161 -5.41 -30.34 29.82
N ALA A 162 -4.88 -30.75 28.67
CA ALA A 162 -4.99 -32.13 28.18
C ALA A 162 -4.21 -33.11 29.08
N ARG A 163 -3.03 -32.71 29.58
CA ARG A 163 -2.12 -33.55 30.37
C ARG A 163 -2.55 -33.75 31.84
N PHE A 164 -3.02 -32.70 32.52
CA PHE A 164 -3.06 -32.65 33.99
C PHE A 164 -4.47 -32.68 34.62
N GLY A 165 -5.51 -33.15 33.91
CA GLY A 165 -6.85 -33.27 34.50
C GLY A 165 -7.27 -34.72 34.84
N PRO A 166 -8.38 -34.91 35.57
CA PRO A 166 -8.87 -36.23 35.98
C PRO A 166 -8.98 -37.18 34.78
N ARG A 167 -8.46 -38.41 34.95
CA ARG A 167 -8.48 -39.47 33.94
C ARG A 167 -9.86 -40.15 33.96
N PRO A 168 -10.50 -40.39 32.81
CA PRO A 168 -11.70 -41.21 32.77
C PRO A 168 -11.37 -42.63 33.26
N ALA A 169 -12.32 -43.25 33.97
CA ALA A 169 -12.22 -44.66 34.34
C ALA A 169 -12.07 -45.50 33.05
N SER A 170 -11.12 -46.43 33.06
CA SER A 170 -10.81 -47.30 31.92
C SER A 170 -12.00 -48.20 31.59
N GLY A 171 -12.63 -47.97 30.44
CA GLY A 171 -13.67 -48.85 29.92
C GLY A 171 -14.33 -48.33 28.64
N ALA A 172 -13.84 -48.79 27.49
CA ALA A 172 -14.60 -49.06 26.25
C ALA A 172 -13.61 -49.58 25.19
N GLY A 173 -13.95 -50.73 24.59
CA GLY A 173 -13.07 -51.53 23.75
C GLY A 173 -12.50 -50.85 22.51
N GLU A 174 -11.29 -51.27 22.16
CA GLU A 174 -10.62 -50.97 20.89
C GLU A 174 -11.32 -51.76 19.77
N ALA A 175 -12.20 -51.10 19.01
CA ALA A 175 -12.63 -51.61 17.71
C ALA A 175 -11.52 -51.32 16.69
N GLU A 176 -11.17 -52.31 15.85
CA GLU A 176 -10.20 -52.18 14.76
C GLU A 176 -10.57 -50.98 13.85
N ALA A 177 -9.70 -49.98 13.83
CA ALA A 177 -9.92 -48.73 13.11
C ALA A 177 -9.31 -48.79 11.71
N GLU A 178 -10.15 -48.72 10.67
CA GLU A 178 -9.67 -48.53 9.30
C GLU A 178 -8.99 -47.17 9.13
N SER A 179 -7.74 -47.20 8.66
CA SER A 179 -7.03 -45.99 8.26
C SER A 179 -7.60 -45.44 6.94
N PHE A 180 -7.96 -44.15 6.87
CA PHE A 180 -8.43 -43.58 5.59
C PHE A 180 -7.30 -43.57 4.54
N PRO A 181 -7.60 -43.83 3.25
CA PRO A 181 -6.59 -43.77 2.21
C PRO A 181 -6.11 -42.32 2.02
N ALA A 182 -4.81 -42.08 2.27
CA ALA A 182 -4.19 -40.76 2.07
C ALA A 182 -4.29 -40.25 0.63
N ALA A 183 -4.53 -41.14 -0.34
CA ALA A 183 -4.71 -40.78 -1.74
C ALA A 183 -5.86 -39.77 -1.92
N PHE A 184 -7.00 -39.95 -1.25
CA PHE A 184 -8.17 -39.11 -1.51
C PHE A 184 -7.95 -37.62 -1.14
N PRO A 185 -7.53 -37.25 0.08
CA PRO A 185 -7.26 -35.85 0.40
C PRO A 185 -6.11 -35.26 -0.42
N MET A 186 -5.11 -36.07 -0.80
CA MET A 186 -4.04 -35.61 -1.69
C MET A 186 -4.56 -35.26 -3.09
N THR A 187 -5.39 -36.12 -3.69
CA THR A 187 -6.07 -35.88 -4.97
C THR A 187 -6.90 -34.59 -4.92
N VAL A 188 -7.66 -34.38 -3.84
CA VAL A 188 -8.44 -33.16 -3.65
C VAL A 188 -7.52 -31.93 -3.62
N MET A 189 -6.44 -31.96 -2.84
CA MET A 189 -5.55 -30.81 -2.74
C MET A 189 -4.81 -30.51 -4.04
N VAL A 190 -4.41 -31.53 -4.81
CA VAL A 190 -3.85 -31.30 -6.16
C VAL A 190 -4.85 -30.55 -7.04
N ALA A 191 -6.12 -30.98 -7.06
CA ALA A 191 -7.15 -30.33 -7.83
C ALA A 191 -7.46 -28.91 -7.33
N VAL A 192 -7.59 -28.71 -6.01
CA VAL A 192 -7.87 -27.39 -5.41
C VAL A 192 -6.71 -26.43 -5.65
N THR A 193 -5.46 -26.85 -5.44
CA THR A 193 -4.28 -26.01 -5.72
C THR A 193 -4.20 -25.62 -7.20
N GLY A 194 -4.48 -26.56 -8.12
CA GLY A 194 -4.50 -26.29 -9.56
C GLY A 194 -5.60 -25.31 -9.97
N LEU A 195 -6.85 -25.52 -9.53
CA LEU A 195 -7.98 -24.62 -9.82
C LEU A 195 -7.83 -23.26 -9.16
N ALA A 196 -7.28 -23.22 -7.94
CA ALA A 196 -7.09 -21.97 -7.23
C ALA A 196 -6.09 -21.05 -7.94
N ALA A 197 -5.09 -21.61 -8.61
CA ALA A 197 -4.02 -20.88 -9.29
C ALA A 197 -4.55 -19.83 -10.29
N ILE A 198 -5.65 -20.14 -10.98
CA ILE A 198 -6.30 -19.30 -12.00
C ILE A 198 -7.52 -18.52 -11.46
N GLY A 199 -7.96 -18.81 -10.23
CA GLY A 199 -9.07 -18.14 -9.57
C GLY A 199 -8.57 -17.30 -8.39
N PRO A 200 -8.89 -17.67 -7.13
CA PRO A 200 -8.53 -16.86 -5.98
C PRO A 200 -7.01 -16.61 -5.86
N ALA A 201 -6.16 -17.62 -6.11
CA ALA A 201 -4.72 -17.48 -5.91
C ALA A 201 -4.02 -16.60 -6.96
N ALA A 202 -4.69 -16.22 -8.06
CA ALA A 202 -4.19 -15.23 -9.00
C ALA A 202 -3.92 -13.87 -8.31
N HIS A 203 -4.59 -13.60 -7.17
CA HIS A 203 -4.46 -12.36 -6.40
C HIS A 203 -3.42 -12.42 -5.27
N TRP A 204 -2.53 -13.43 -5.27
CA TRP A 204 -1.41 -13.52 -4.33
C TRP A 204 -0.07 -13.31 -5.04
N TRP A 205 0.97 -12.99 -4.26
CA TRP A 205 2.31 -12.69 -4.78
C TRP A 205 2.21 -11.66 -5.90
N HIS A 206 2.79 -11.92 -7.08
CA HIS A 206 2.85 -10.98 -8.22
C HIS A 206 1.50 -10.39 -8.64
N GLY A 207 0.39 -11.11 -8.50
CA GLY A 207 -0.94 -10.59 -8.85
C GLY A 207 -1.70 -9.94 -7.68
N GLY A 208 -1.09 -9.89 -6.50
CA GLY A 208 -1.69 -9.39 -5.27
C GLY A 208 -1.28 -7.98 -4.87
N PRO A 209 -1.87 -7.45 -3.78
CA PRO A 209 -1.63 -6.07 -3.29
C PRO A 209 -0.19 -5.75 -2.87
N VAL A 210 0.65 -6.78 -2.71
CA VAL A 210 2.07 -6.67 -2.32
C VAL A 210 3.00 -7.27 -3.39
N GLY A 211 2.48 -7.61 -4.57
CA GLY A 211 3.23 -8.31 -5.62
C GLY A 211 4.48 -7.58 -6.07
N TYR A 212 4.43 -6.25 -6.06
CA TYR A 212 5.56 -5.38 -6.39
C TYR A 212 6.79 -5.60 -5.48
N SER A 213 6.62 -6.21 -4.30
CA SER A 213 7.71 -6.47 -3.35
C SER A 213 8.65 -7.58 -3.83
N PHE A 214 8.19 -8.43 -4.76
CA PHE A 214 8.97 -9.53 -5.31
C PHE A 214 9.61 -9.10 -6.64
N ALA A 215 10.93 -8.95 -6.70
CA ALA A 215 11.61 -8.42 -7.88
C ALA A 215 12.01 -9.48 -8.93
N GLY A 216 11.81 -10.77 -8.64
CA GLY A 216 12.32 -11.86 -9.46
C GLY A 216 11.54 -13.16 -9.33
N PHE A 217 12.29 -14.28 -9.36
CA PHE A 217 11.70 -15.61 -9.24
C PHE A 217 11.02 -15.78 -7.87
N VAL A 218 9.75 -16.21 -7.92
CA VAL A 218 8.93 -16.50 -6.74
C VAL A 218 8.56 -17.98 -6.77
N VAL A 219 8.63 -18.65 -5.64
CA VAL A 219 8.16 -20.02 -5.41
C VAL A 219 6.72 -19.94 -4.92
N ALA A 220 5.78 -19.77 -5.85
CA ALA A 220 4.36 -19.58 -5.53
C ALA A 220 3.43 -20.28 -6.52
N PRO A 221 2.42 -21.04 -6.04
CA PRO A 221 1.43 -21.74 -6.86
C PRO A 221 0.32 -20.79 -7.35
N THR A 222 0.69 -19.81 -8.16
CA THR A 222 -0.23 -18.82 -8.78
C THR A 222 0.02 -18.68 -10.28
N ALA A 223 -1.05 -18.42 -11.04
CA ALA A 223 -0.95 -18.13 -12.48
C ALA A 223 -0.31 -16.77 -12.79
N ALA A 224 -0.20 -15.87 -11.80
CA ALA A 224 0.54 -14.61 -11.93
C ALA A 224 2.07 -14.80 -11.99
N ASN A 225 2.54 -16.06 -11.89
CA ASN A 225 3.95 -16.42 -11.89
C ASN A 225 4.34 -17.11 -13.20
N SER A 226 5.64 -17.25 -13.44
CA SER A 226 6.14 -18.13 -14.50
C SER A 226 5.67 -19.58 -14.29
N VAL A 227 5.55 -20.35 -15.38
CA VAL A 227 5.20 -21.78 -15.32
C VAL A 227 6.12 -22.54 -14.35
N PHE A 228 7.41 -22.24 -14.38
CA PHE A 228 8.38 -22.87 -13.48
C PHE A 228 8.15 -22.48 -12.01
N GLY A 229 7.90 -21.19 -11.73
CA GLY A 229 7.61 -20.71 -10.38
C GLY A 229 6.30 -21.28 -9.81
N PHE A 230 5.29 -21.41 -10.66
CA PHE A 230 4.04 -22.10 -10.34
C PHE A 230 4.30 -23.56 -9.93
N LEU A 231 5.00 -24.33 -10.78
CA LEU A 231 5.28 -25.74 -10.51
C LEU A 231 6.13 -25.92 -9.26
N ALA A 232 7.15 -25.10 -9.06
CA ALA A 232 7.99 -25.12 -7.86
C ALA A 232 7.16 -24.84 -6.60
N GLY A 233 6.32 -23.80 -6.62
CA GLY A 233 5.44 -23.45 -5.51
C GLY A 233 4.42 -24.55 -5.19
N ALA A 234 3.82 -25.16 -6.23
CA ALA A 234 2.88 -26.25 -6.08
C ALA A 234 3.55 -27.49 -5.47
N VAL A 235 4.76 -27.85 -5.93
CA VAL A 235 5.54 -28.96 -5.39
C VAL A 235 5.88 -28.72 -3.92
N VAL A 236 6.39 -27.55 -3.56
CA VAL A 236 6.72 -27.21 -2.18
C VAL A 236 5.48 -27.31 -1.28
N PHE A 237 4.38 -26.67 -1.69
CA PHE A 237 3.13 -26.70 -0.92
C PHE A 237 2.61 -28.13 -0.74
N LEU A 238 2.49 -28.91 -1.82
CA LEU A 238 1.96 -30.26 -1.79
C LEU A 238 2.88 -31.24 -1.04
N ALA A 239 4.20 -31.07 -1.10
CA ALA A 239 5.16 -31.89 -0.37
C ALA A 239 5.07 -31.64 1.15
N VAL A 240 5.06 -30.38 1.58
CA VAL A 240 4.89 -30.04 3.00
C VAL A 240 3.51 -30.49 3.50
N PHE A 241 2.46 -30.29 2.69
CA PHE A 241 1.12 -30.79 2.98
C PHE A 241 1.10 -32.31 3.17
N ALA A 242 1.70 -33.07 2.25
CA ALA A 242 1.77 -34.53 2.33
C ALA A 242 2.52 -35.00 3.58
N GLY A 243 3.63 -34.35 3.93
CA GLY A 243 4.38 -34.62 5.15
C GLY A 243 3.54 -34.36 6.40
N ALA A 244 2.85 -33.22 6.46
CA ALA A 244 1.97 -32.86 7.57
C ALA A 244 0.78 -33.85 7.71
N MET A 245 0.15 -34.23 6.59
CA MET A 245 -0.91 -35.24 6.53
C MET A 245 -0.43 -36.62 7.01
N TRP A 246 0.78 -37.03 6.60
CA TRP A 246 1.36 -38.31 7.01
C TRP A 246 1.65 -38.34 8.52
N MET A 247 2.21 -37.26 9.06
CA MET A 247 2.49 -37.14 10.49
C MET A 247 1.21 -37.18 11.33
N THR A 248 0.16 -36.48 10.90
CA THR A 248 -1.13 -36.41 11.61
C THR A 248 -1.94 -37.69 11.49
N ARG A 249 -1.97 -38.34 10.30
CA ARG A 249 -2.67 -39.63 10.09
C ARG A 249 -2.16 -40.72 11.02
N ARG A 250 -0.85 -40.78 11.29
CA ARG A 250 -0.26 -41.75 12.23
C ARG A 250 -0.67 -41.55 13.69
N ARG A 251 -1.33 -40.44 14.02
CA ARG A 251 -1.61 -39.99 15.40
C ARG A 251 -3.09 -39.79 15.70
N LEU A 252 -3.96 -39.71 14.68
CA LEU A 252 -5.40 -39.55 14.81
C LEU A 252 -6.14 -40.79 14.27
N PRO A 253 -6.34 -41.84 15.08
CA PRO A 253 -6.98 -43.07 14.61
C PRO A 253 -8.52 -42.95 14.64
N GLN A 254 -9.16 -42.06 13.85
CA GLN A 254 -10.62 -42.05 13.60
C GLN A 254 -10.98 -41.36 12.27
N ALA A 255 -11.48 -42.11 11.27
CA ALA A 255 -11.72 -41.63 9.90
C ALA A 255 -13.20 -41.21 9.63
N GLY A 256 -13.65 -40.15 10.30
CA GLY A 256 -14.85 -39.43 9.90
C GLY A 256 -14.52 -38.27 8.94
N PRO A 257 -15.46 -37.83 8.08
CA PRO A 257 -15.24 -36.73 7.14
C PRO A 257 -14.74 -35.46 7.82
N LEU A 258 -15.29 -35.13 8.99
CA LEU A 258 -14.90 -33.96 9.78
C LEU A 258 -13.45 -34.01 10.25
N THR A 259 -12.99 -35.15 10.78
CA THR A 259 -11.61 -35.31 11.26
C THR A 259 -10.61 -35.19 10.11
N VAL A 260 -10.93 -35.76 8.94
CA VAL A 260 -10.06 -35.62 7.75
C VAL A 260 -10.06 -34.19 7.25
N SER A 261 -11.22 -33.52 7.20
CA SER A 261 -11.34 -32.13 6.76
C SER A 261 -10.53 -31.18 7.65
N VAL A 262 -10.58 -31.36 8.97
CA VAL A 262 -9.77 -30.58 9.92
C VAL A 262 -8.28 -30.86 9.76
N THR A 263 -7.91 -32.12 9.54
CA THR A 263 -6.50 -32.48 9.27
C THR A 263 -6.00 -31.81 7.99
N VAL A 264 -6.82 -31.77 6.93
CA VAL A 264 -6.51 -31.05 5.68
C VAL A 264 -6.29 -29.57 5.95
N ALA A 265 -7.22 -28.91 6.67
CA ALA A 265 -7.07 -27.49 6.99
C ALA A 265 -5.77 -27.19 7.77
N LEU A 266 -5.45 -27.98 8.81
CA LEU A 266 -4.22 -27.82 9.60
C LEU A 266 -2.97 -28.08 8.75
N ALA A 267 -2.96 -29.16 7.96
CA ALA A 267 -1.84 -29.51 7.10
C ALA A 267 -1.59 -28.42 6.04
N SER A 268 -2.64 -27.79 5.51
CA SER A 268 -2.52 -26.69 4.56
C SER A 268 -1.99 -25.40 5.19
N VAL A 269 -2.34 -25.10 6.45
CA VAL A 269 -1.72 -23.96 7.17
C VAL A 269 -0.22 -24.21 7.37
N VAL A 270 0.18 -25.42 7.75
CA VAL A 270 1.61 -25.80 7.83
C VAL A 270 2.29 -25.70 6.47
N ALA A 271 1.62 -26.16 5.41
CA ALA A 271 2.13 -26.05 4.04
C ALA A 271 2.29 -24.60 3.56
N GLY A 272 1.34 -23.72 3.90
CA GLY A 272 1.42 -22.29 3.63
C GLY A 272 2.56 -21.61 4.38
N LEU A 273 2.76 -21.94 5.65
CA LEU A 273 3.92 -21.49 6.44
C LEU A 273 5.24 -21.96 5.82
N GLY A 274 5.31 -23.24 5.43
CA GLY A 274 6.48 -23.82 4.78
C GLY A 274 6.78 -23.14 3.43
N LEU A 275 5.76 -22.89 2.63
CA LEU A 275 5.87 -22.16 1.37
C LEU A 275 6.39 -20.74 1.59
N GLY A 276 5.80 -20.01 2.55
CA GLY A 276 6.24 -18.65 2.90
C GLY A 276 7.67 -18.60 3.45
N ALA A 277 8.10 -19.61 4.20
CA ALA A 277 9.47 -19.73 4.68
C ALA A 277 10.48 -20.02 3.55
N VAL A 278 10.13 -20.90 2.61
CA VAL A 278 10.94 -21.15 1.42
C VAL A 278 11.05 -19.88 0.59
N GLU A 279 9.94 -19.18 0.37
CA GLU A 279 9.95 -17.92 -0.37
C GLU A 279 10.76 -16.84 0.34
N ALA A 280 10.69 -16.75 1.68
CA ALA A 280 11.53 -15.82 2.43
C ALA A 280 13.04 -16.10 2.21
N VAL A 281 13.44 -17.38 2.15
CA VAL A 281 14.84 -17.76 1.84
C VAL A 281 15.19 -17.39 0.41
N VAL A 282 14.29 -17.65 -0.55
CA VAL A 282 14.50 -17.29 -1.97
C VAL A 282 14.63 -15.77 -2.11
N ALA A 283 13.75 -14.99 -1.49
CA ALA A 283 13.81 -13.53 -1.48
C ALA A 283 15.08 -13.02 -0.78
N ALA A 284 15.58 -13.68 0.26
CA ALA A 284 16.83 -13.29 0.92
C ALA A 284 18.09 -13.55 0.06
N MET A 285 17.99 -14.31 -1.04
CA MET A 285 19.14 -14.62 -1.87
C MET A 285 19.67 -13.37 -2.60
N PRO A 286 21.02 -13.23 -2.76
CA PRO A 286 21.60 -12.06 -3.39
C PRO A 286 21.14 -11.80 -4.84
N TRP A 287 20.68 -12.81 -5.56
CA TRP A 287 20.28 -12.69 -6.96
C TRP A 287 18.80 -12.30 -7.15
N SER A 288 17.93 -12.57 -6.19
CA SER A 288 16.49 -12.21 -6.25
C SER A 288 16.23 -10.76 -5.84
N ASN A 289 17.16 -10.15 -5.10
CA ASN A 289 16.99 -8.85 -4.46
C ASN A 289 18.12 -7.84 -4.76
N ARG A 290 18.88 -7.99 -5.85
CA ARG A 290 19.88 -6.97 -6.24
C ARG A 290 19.22 -5.75 -6.85
N VAL A 291 19.49 -4.56 -6.30
CA VAL A 291 19.21 -3.27 -6.92
C VAL A 291 20.54 -2.56 -7.14
N SER A 292 20.77 -2.09 -8.36
CA SER A 292 22.01 -1.43 -8.73
C SER A 292 22.21 -0.15 -7.91
N GLY A 293 23.38 -0.02 -7.28
CA GLY A 293 23.74 1.13 -6.46
C GLY A 293 23.03 1.23 -5.11
N ALA A 294 22.23 0.23 -4.72
CA ALA A 294 21.61 0.21 -3.40
C ALA A 294 22.66 0.15 -2.29
N GLY A 295 22.49 1.02 -1.29
CA GLY A 295 23.26 0.97 -0.03
C GLY A 295 22.93 -0.28 0.81
N PRO A 296 23.62 -0.49 1.94
CA PRO A 296 23.26 -1.54 2.87
C PRO A 296 21.83 -1.31 3.38
N ASP A 297 20.94 -2.27 3.13
CA ASP A 297 19.57 -2.26 3.62
C ASP A 297 19.19 -3.63 4.22
N GLN A 298 18.11 -3.66 4.98
CA GLN A 298 17.56 -4.84 5.62
C GLN A 298 16.27 -5.28 4.91
N TRP A 299 16.21 -5.13 3.58
CA TRP A 299 15.00 -5.41 2.80
C TRP A 299 14.51 -6.85 2.96
N TRP A 300 15.43 -7.77 3.25
CA TRP A 300 15.13 -9.16 3.57
C TRP A 300 14.13 -9.30 4.73
N PHE A 301 14.09 -8.36 5.70
CA PHE A 301 13.10 -8.34 6.78
C PHE A 301 11.69 -8.13 6.23
N ALA A 302 11.51 -7.10 5.40
CA ALA A 302 10.23 -6.80 4.76
C ALA A 302 9.79 -7.96 3.85
N THR A 303 10.67 -8.48 2.99
CA THR A 303 10.31 -9.59 2.11
C THR A 303 10.03 -10.88 2.87
N SER A 304 10.71 -11.15 3.98
CA SER A 304 10.43 -12.33 4.81
C SER A 304 9.05 -12.23 5.47
N LEU A 305 8.74 -11.05 6.03
CA LEU A 305 7.43 -10.77 6.63
C LEU A 305 6.31 -10.95 5.59
N ILE A 306 6.47 -10.33 4.41
CA ILE A 306 5.52 -10.42 3.31
C ILE A 306 5.38 -11.86 2.82
N SER A 307 6.48 -12.60 2.67
CA SER A 307 6.47 -14.00 2.21
C SER A 307 5.73 -14.92 3.17
N VAL A 308 6.01 -14.80 4.48
CA VAL A 308 5.35 -15.61 5.51
C VAL A 308 3.86 -15.23 5.63
N ALA A 309 3.52 -13.94 5.65
CA ALA A 309 2.14 -13.48 5.68
C ALA A 309 1.35 -14.01 4.46
N THR A 310 1.89 -13.82 3.26
CA THR A 310 1.28 -14.28 2.01
C THR A 310 1.09 -15.81 2.01
N GLY A 311 2.09 -16.56 2.49
CA GLY A 311 2.02 -18.02 2.64
C GLY A 311 0.98 -18.49 3.66
N VAL A 312 0.87 -17.84 4.82
CA VAL A 312 -0.16 -18.13 5.83
C VAL A 312 -1.56 -17.90 5.27
N GLY A 313 -1.79 -16.75 4.64
CA GLY A 313 -3.08 -16.43 4.02
C GLY A 313 -3.45 -17.46 2.95
N TYR A 314 -2.50 -17.82 2.07
CA TYR A 314 -2.70 -18.84 1.05
C TYR A 314 -3.06 -20.20 1.67
N GLY A 315 -2.23 -20.70 2.59
CA GLY A 315 -2.44 -22.02 3.21
C GLY A 315 -3.76 -22.13 3.98
N ALA A 316 -4.16 -21.07 4.67
CA ALA A 316 -5.45 -21.03 5.38
C ALA A 316 -6.64 -21.07 4.41
N VAL A 317 -6.63 -20.27 3.35
CA VAL A 317 -7.74 -20.20 2.37
C VAL A 317 -7.84 -21.49 1.56
N ILE A 318 -6.74 -21.96 1.01
CA ILE A 318 -6.68 -23.19 0.21
C ILE A 318 -7.00 -24.42 1.07
N GLY A 319 -6.55 -24.42 2.33
CA GLY A 319 -6.90 -25.44 3.30
C GLY A 319 -8.38 -25.51 3.62
N LEU A 320 -9.04 -24.35 3.76
CA LEU A 320 -10.49 -24.28 4.00
C LEU A 320 -11.28 -24.79 2.80
N LEU A 321 -10.91 -24.38 1.57
CA LEU A 321 -11.51 -24.88 0.34
C LEU A 321 -11.34 -26.40 0.23
N GLY A 322 -10.12 -26.90 0.45
CA GLY A 322 -9.83 -28.34 0.46
C GLY A 322 -10.63 -29.10 1.52
N ALA A 323 -10.74 -28.56 2.73
CA ALA A 323 -11.51 -29.16 3.81
C ALA A 323 -13.01 -29.26 3.47
N VAL A 324 -13.59 -28.21 2.87
CA VAL A 324 -14.99 -28.22 2.42
C VAL A 324 -15.19 -29.27 1.32
N VAL A 325 -14.30 -29.32 0.31
CA VAL A 325 -14.39 -30.30 -0.78
C VAL A 325 -14.26 -31.73 -0.22
N VAL A 326 -13.36 -31.98 0.71
CA VAL A 326 -13.22 -33.29 1.37
C VAL A 326 -14.49 -33.66 2.14
N ALA A 327 -15.09 -32.74 2.89
CA ALA A 327 -16.32 -32.99 3.63
C ALA A 327 -17.49 -33.35 2.70
N VAL A 328 -17.65 -32.61 1.60
CA VAL A 328 -18.74 -32.78 0.64
C VAL A 328 -18.54 -34.02 -0.23
N ALA A 329 -17.32 -34.24 -0.74
CA ALA A 329 -17.00 -35.35 -1.66
C ALA A 329 -16.68 -36.66 -0.92
N TRP A 330 -16.73 -36.69 0.41
CA TRP A 330 -16.48 -37.89 1.23
C TRP A 330 -17.23 -39.16 0.78
N PRO A 331 -18.51 -39.10 0.35
CA PRO A 331 -19.23 -40.27 -0.14
C PRO A 331 -18.63 -40.86 -1.43
N LEU A 332 -17.92 -40.05 -2.23
CA LEU A 332 -17.35 -40.41 -3.53
C LEU A 332 -15.88 -40.84 -3.46
N ARG A 333 -15.30 -40.94 -2.25
CA ARG A 333 -13.86 -41.17 -2.03
C ARG A 333 -13.28 -42.45 -2.64
N SER A 334 -14.11 -43.45 -2.93
CA SER A 334 -13.72 -44.70 -3.59
C SER A 334 -13.79 -44.67 -5.12
N ARG A 335 -14.35 -43.61 -5.73
CA ARG A 335 -14.60 -43.49 -7.17
C ARG A 335 -13.76 -42.41 -7.87
N LEU A 336 -13.20 -41.45 -7.12
CA LEU A 336 -12.45 -40.30 -7.64
C LEU A 336 -10.94 -40.48 -7.43
N VAL A 337 -10.20 -41.14 -8.34
CA VAL A 337 -8.72 -41.15 -8.19
C VAL A 337 -7.91 -40.86 -9.48
N PRO A 338 -8.27 -41.27 -10.72
CA PRO A 338 -7.42 -40.90 -11.88
C PRO A 338 -8.00 -39.85 -12.84
N VAL A 339 -9.28 -39.91 -13.21
CA VAL A 339 -9.82 -39.17 -14.39
C VAL A 339 -10.08 -37.69 -14.12
N ALA A 340 -10.47 -37.31 -12.89
CA ALA A 340 -10.74 -35.92 -12.52
C ALA A 340 -9.47 -35.06 -12.37
N VAL A 341 -8.34 -35.67 -11.99
CA VAL A 341 -7.08 -34.95 -11.74
C VAL A 341 -6.42 -34.52 -13.06
N ILE A 342 -6.42 -35.39 -14.07
CA ILE A 342 -5.84 -35.08 -15.38
C ILE A 342 -6.68 -34.02 -16.11
N GLY A 343 -8.02 -34.13 -16.06
CA GLY A 343 -8.91 -33.12 -16.64
C GLY A 343 -8.77 -31.74 -16.00
N VAL A 344 -8.67 -31.68 -14.67
CA VAL A 344 -8.49 -30.42 -13.92
C VAL A 344 -7.09 -29.82 -14.12
N LEU A 345 -6.03 -30.64 -14.17
CA LEU A 345 -4.67 -30.16 -14.47
C LEU A 345 -4.54 -29.64 -15.90
N LEU A 346 -5.20 -30.29 -16.88
CA LEU A 346 -5.23 -29.82 -18.26
C LEU A 346 -6.06 -28.53 -18.42
N LEU A 347 -7.19 -28.41 -17.73
CA LEU A 347 -8.01 -27.18 -17.69
C LEU A 347 -7.32 -26.02 -16.96
N ALA A 348 -6.49 -26.30 -15.95
CA ALA A 348 -5.68 -25.28 -15.27
C ALA A 348 -4.46 -24.83 -16.10
N LEU A 349 -3.98 -25.65 -17.06
CA LEU A 349 -2.88 -25.28 -17.97
C LEU A 349 -3.32 -24.29 -19.06
N VAL A 350 -4.58 -24.34 -19.52
CA VAL A 350 -5.05 -23.53 -20.65
C VAL A 350 -5.03 -22.01 -20.36
N PRO A 351 -5.45 -21.50 -19.18
CA PRO A 351 -5.37 -20.08 -18.85
C PRO A 351 -3.95 -19.61 -18.50
N VAL A 352 -3.07 -20.48 -17.99
CA VAL A 352 -1.65 -20.16 -17.73
C VAL A 352 -0.90 -19.89 -19.04
N ILE A 353 -1.37 -20.44 -20.16
CA ILE A 353 -0.84 -20.21 -21.51
C ILE A 353 -1.50 -18.99 -22.19
N GLY A 354 -2.64 -18.49 -21.67
CA GLY A 354 -3.51 -17.56 -22.38
C GLY A 354 -4.14 -16.42 -21.57
N ALA A 355 -3.67 -16.14 -20.35
CA ALA A 355 -4.10 -14.94 -19.62
C ALA A 355 -3.57 -13.71 -20.37
N SER A 356 -4.44 -13.10 -21.17
CA SER A 356 -4.17 -11.83 -21.83
C SER A 356 -3.93 -10.80 -20.73
N ALA A 357 -2.71 -10.26 -20.66
CA ALA A 357 -2.46 -9.11 -19.83
C ALA A 357 -3.51 -8.04 -20.19
N PRO A 358 -4.17 -7.39 -19.20
CA PRO A 358 -5.12 -6.33 -19.50
C PRO A 358 -4.47 -5.31 -20.46
N ALA A 359 -5.18 -4.77 -21.43
CA ALA A 359 -4.57 -3.77 -22.32
C ALA A 359 -4.13 -2.54 -21.48
N GLY A 360 -2.91 -2.04 -21.71
CA GLY A 360 -2.48 -0.74 -21.18
C GLY A 360 -3.25 0.41 -21.83
N PRO A 361 -2.89 1.67 -21.54
CA PRO A 361 -3.43 2.82 -22.27
C PRO A 361 -3.28 2.58 -23.78
N PRO A 362 -4.35 2.72 -24.60
CA PRO A 362 -4.19 2.64 -26.05
C PRO A 362 -3.27 3.77 -26.52
N ALA A 363 -2.48 3.50 -27.55
CA ALA A 363 -1.75 4.57 -28.22
C ALA A 363 -2.76 5.54 -28.83
N VAL A 364 -2.79 6.78 -28.33
CA VAL A 364 -3.56 7.87 -28.94
C VAL A 364 -2.62 8.65 -29.85
N GLU A 365 -3.09 8.98 -31.05
CA GLU A 365 -2.37 9.75 -32.06
C GLU A 365 -1.86 11.08 -31.49
N ALA A 366 -0.65 11.46 -31.88
CA ALA A 366 -0.07 12.72 -31.46
C ALA A 366 -0.76 13.88 -32.18
N VAL A 367 -1.01 14.98 -31.47
CA VAL A 367 -1.54 16.21 -32.06
C VAL A 367 -0.42 17.21 -32.29
N ALA A 368 -0.63 18.15 -33.22
CA ALA A 368 0.33 19.23 -33.47
C ALA A 368 0.48 20.11 -32.22
N ALA A 369 1.70 20.62 -32.00
CA ALA A 369 1.98 21.51 -30.88
C ALA A 369 1.15 22.80 -30.94
N SER A 370 0.63 23.21 -29.78
CA SER A 370 -0.17 24.43 -29.59
C SER A 370 0.67 25.71 -29.59
N GLY A 371 1.99 25.58 -29.35
CA GLY A 371 2.89 26.71 -29.13
C GLY A 371 2.91 27.24 -27.68
N GLY A 372 2.12 26.62 -26.78
CA GLY A 372 2.09 26.91 -25.35
C GLY A 372 2.50 25.72 -24.49
N MET A 373 1.97 25.66 -23.27
CA MET A 373 2.01 24.44 -22.46
C MET A 373 1.02 23.43 -23.03
N GLU A 374 1.45 22.18 -23.15
CA GLU A 374 0.66 21.11 -23.75
C GLU A 374 -0.06 20.31 -22.65
N TYR A 375 -1.26 19.82 -22.93
CA TYR A 375 -1.91 18.88 -22.02
C TYR A 375 -1.05 17.63 -21.84
N LEU A 376 -0.98 17.16 -20.59
CA LEU A 376 -0.25 15.94 -20.25
C LEU A 376 -1.13 14.71 -20.35
N ARG A 377 -0.50 13.57 -20.63
CA ARG A 377 -1.13 12.26 -20.72
C ARG A 377 -0.15 11.15 -20.34
N VAL A 378 -0.66 9.97 -20.04
CA VAL A 378 0.15 8.76 -19.92
C VAL A 378 0.48 8.22 -21.31
N LEU A 379 1.77 7.99 -21.56
CA LEU A 379 2.27 7.25 -22.70
C LEU A 379 2.47 5.79 -22.30
N PRO A 380 1.97 4.81 -23.08
CA PRO A 380 2.03 3.40 -22.73
C PRO A 380 3.47 2.86 -22.73
N ALA A 381 3.72 1.85 -21.89
CA ALA A 381 4.95 1.06 -21.95
C ALA A 381 5.01 0.24 -23.26
N ARG A 382 6.21 0.05 -23.84
CA ARG A 382 6.38 -0.77 -25.07
C ARG A 382 6.46 -2.25 -24.76
N THR A 383 6.96 -2.60 -23.57
CA THR A 383 7.06 -3.98 -23.07
C THR A 383 6.54 -4.07 -21.64
N ALA A 384 6.32 -5.29 -21.14
CA ALA A 384 5.83 -5.52 -19.78
C ALA A 384 6.83 -5.08 -18.69
N ASP A 385 8.13 -5.06 -18.99
CA ASP A 385 9.20 -4.73 -18.04
C ASP A 385 9.49 -3.24 -17.94
N GLU A 386 8.82 -2.45 -18.77
CA GLU A 386 9.03 -1.02 -18.92
C GLU A 386 7.96 -0.22 -18.18
N LEU A 387 8.31 1.01 -17.77
CA LEU A 387 7.34 1.96 -17.23
C LEU A 387 6.54 2.63 -18.35
N ALA A 388 5.24 2.82 -18.11
CA ALA A 388 4.51 3.89 -18.77
C ALA A 388 5.08 5.23 -18.27
N THR A 389 4.99 6.29 -19.07
CA THR A 389 5.64 7.57 -18.77
C THR A 389 4.65 8.71 -18.88
N ILE A 390 4.90 9.80 -18.15
CA ILE A 390 4.20 11.05 -18.42
C ILE A 390 4.72 11.60 -19.75
N GLY A 391 3.80 12.02 -20.60
CA GLY A 391 4.09 12.72 -21.84
C GLY A 391 3.09 13.82 -22.11
N ASP A 392 3.25 14.51 -23.23
CA ASP A 392 2.28 15.50 -23.70
C ASP A 392 1.42 14.94 -24.85
N VAL A 393 0.35 15.65 -25.19
CA VAL A 393 -0.54 15.30 -26.31
C VAL A 393 0.16 15.27 -27.67
N THR A 394 1.36 15.86 -27.78
CA THR A 394 2.18 15.84 -28.98
C THR A 394 3.11 14.62 -29.08
N GLY A 395 3.06 13.72 -28.09
CA GLY A 395 3.81 12.47 -28.10
C GLY A 395 5.21 12.55 -27.49
N ARG A 396 5.60 13.69 -26.90
CA ARG A 396 6.88 13.80 -26.19
C ARG A 396 6.78 13.20 -24.79
N GLN A 397 7.83 12.51 -24.35
CA GLN A 397 7.99 12.16 -22.94
C GLN A 397 8.35 13.42 -22.13
N VAL A 398 7.67 13.64 -21.01
CA VAL A 398 7.84 14.80 -20.12
C VAL A 398 8.33 14.32 -18.76
N ILE A 399 9.40 14.93 -18.24
CA ILE A 399 9.91 14.66 -16.90
C ILE A 399 9.58 15.85 -16.00
N LEU A 400 8.70 15.65 -15.02
CA LEU A 400 8.23 16.69 -14.11
C LEU A 400 9.08 16.75 -12.83
N ARG A 401 9.96 17.74 -12.68
CA ARG A 401 10.80 17.96 -11.49
C ARG A 401 10.53 19.31 -10.86
N GLY A 402 10.31 19.30 -9.56
CA GLY A 402 10.10 20.53 -8.81
C GLY A 402 9.95 20.34 -7.32
N VAL A 403 8.99 21.05 -6.76
CA VAL A 403 8.89 21.26 -5.31
C VAL A 403 7.43 21.31 -4.85
N ASN A 404 7.19 20.90 -3.60
CA ASN A 404 5.90 21.09 -2.94
C ASN A 404 5.72 22.55 -2.52
N VAL A 405 4.49 23.06 -2.66
CA VAL A 405 4.06 24.43 -2.36
C VAL A 405 2.85 24.33 -1.45
N ASN A 406 3.05 24.56 -0.15
CA ASN A 406 2.04 24.39 0.90
C ASN A 406 1.36 25.71 1.33
N GLN A 407 1.64 26.82 0.65
CA GLN A 407 1.23 28.15 1.10
C GLN A 407 -0.28 28.39 1.09
N LEU A 408 -1.05 27.53 0.39
CA LEU A 408 -2.51 27.56 0.37
C LEU A 408 -3.17 26.57 1.34
N ILE A 409 -2.39 25.77 2.06
CA ILE A 409 -2.90 24.79 3.04
C ILE A 409 -3.48 25.49 4.27
N ASP A 410 -4.57 24.94 4.78
CA ASP A 410 -5.24 25.34 6.01
C ASP A 410 -4.74 24.54 7.20
N TYR A 411 -3.65 25.01 7.79
CA TYR A 411 -3.05 24.40 8.97
C TYR A 411 -3.72 24.80 10.28
N TYR A 412 -3.73 23.87 11.22
CA TYR A 412 -4.02 24.13 12.62
C TYR A 412 -2.96 25.06 13.23
N LEU A 413 -3.43 26.17 13.81
CA LEU A 413 -2.56 27.13 14.48
C LEU A 413 -2.50 26.83 15.98
N ARG A 414 -1.31 26.44 16.46
CA ARG A 414 -1.04 26.34 17.91
C ARG A 414 -1.10 27.71 18.59
N ASP A 415 -0.56 28.72 17.91
CA ASP A 415 -0.69 30.13 18.28
C ASP A 415 -1.32 30.87 17.08
N PRO A 416 -2.56 31.40 17.22
CA PRO A 416 -3.22 32.15 16.16
C PRO A 416 -2.47 33.41 15.69
N ALA A 417 -1.52 33.91 16.49
CA ALA A 417 -0.71 35.08 16.14
C ALA A 417 0.48 34.74 15.21
N VAL A 418 0.82 33.46 15.04
CA VAL A 418 1.97 33.02 14.23
C VAL A 418 1.47 32.29 12.98
N PRO A 419 1.64 32.85 11.77
CA PRO A 419 1.20 32.20 10.54
C PRO A 419 1.89 30.86 10.29
N ALA A 420 1.10 29.84 9.93
CA ALA A 420 1.61 28.53 9.53
C ALA A 420 2.12 28.48 8.08
N THR A 421 1.69 29.41 7.24
CA THR A 421 2.15 29.55 5.85
C THR A 421 2.83 30.89 5.63
N GLN A 422 3.59 30.97 4.54
CA GLN A 422 4.09 32.23 3.99
C GLN A 422 3.25 32.62 2.77
N PRO A 423 3.19 33.91 2.39
CA PRO A 423 2.58 34.30 1.12
C PRO A 423 3.28 33.64 -0.08
N LEU A 424 2.48 33.19 -1.05
CA LEU A 424 2.98 32.76 -2.36
C LEU A 424 2.98 33.95 -3.31
N THR A 425 4.13 34.25 -3.90
CA THR A 425 4.35 35.43 -4.76
C THR A 425 4.88 35.04 -6.13
N ASP A 426 4.80 35.94 -7.12
CA ASP A 426 5.38 35.70 -8.44
C ASP A 426 6.89 35.43 -8.39
N GLY A 427 7.59 36.11 -7.47
CA GLY A 427 9.01 35.89 -7.24
C GLY A 427 9.35 34.49 -6.73
N ASP A 428 8.41 33.76 -6.12
CA ASP A 428 8.60 32.34 -5.79
C ASP A 428 8.67 31.49 -7.07
N PHE A 429 7.75 31.71 -8.01
CA PHE A 429 7.76 31.00 -9.29
C PHE A 429 8.97 31.34 -10.16
N GLU A 430 9.42 32.60 -10.14
CA GLU A 430 10.66 33.01 -10.81
C GLU A 430 11.88 32.27 -10.24
N GLN A 431 12.01 32.16 -8.91
CA GLN A 431 13.09 31.42 -8.27
C GLN A 431 13.03 29.93 -8.57
N MET A 432 11.83 29.32 -8.54
CA MET A 432 11.65 27.91 -8.93
C MET A 432 12.06 27.68 -10.39
N ALA A 433 11.67 28.55 -11.31
CA ALA A 433 12.05 28.47 -12.72
C ALA A 433 13.56 28.65 -12.91
N ALA A 434 14.20 29.52 -12.13
CA ALA A 434 15.65 29.73 -12.13
C ALA A 434 16.44 28.50 -11.64
N MET A 435 15.83 27.63 -10.84
CA MET A 435 16.38 26.31 -10.49
C MET A 435 16.11 25.25 -11.58
N GLY A 436 15.39 25.61 -12.64
CA GLY A 436 15.02 24.71 -13.72
C GLY A 436 13.76 23.88 -13.48
N PHE A 437 13.06 24.10 -12.36
CA PHE A 437 11.83 23.38 -12.06
C PHE A 437 10.77 23.60 -13.15
N ASN A 438 9.96 22.58 -13.39
CA ASN A 438 8.89 22.60 -14.39
C ASN A 438 7.56 22.08 -13.85
N VAL A 439 7.49 21.78 -12.55
CA VAL A 439 6.25 21.42 -11.87
C VAL A 439 6.26 21.97 -10.44
N ILE A 440 5.09 22.28 -9.90
CA ILE A 440 4.85 22.38 -8.45
C ILE A 440 3.78 21.36 -8.06
N ARG A 441 3.90 20.82 -6.85
CA ARG A 441 2.77 20.15 -6.16
C ARG A 441 2.13 21.16 -5.24
N LEU A 442 0.96 21.68 -5.62
CA LEU A 442 0.27 22.74 -4.90
C LEU A 442 -0.72 22.11 -3.93
N GLY A 443 -0.41 22.19 -2.64
CA GLY A 443 -1.26 21.66 -1.58
C GLY A 443 -2.54 22.47 -1.41
N LEU A 444 -3.67 21.77 -1.43
CA LEU A 444 -5.03 22.24 -1.28
C LEU A 444 -5.65 21.62 -0.03
N SER A 445 -6.51 22.35 0.68
CA SER A 445 -7.23 21.77 1.83
C SER A 445 -8.72 21.61 1.54
N TRP A 446 -9.25 20.39 1.78
CA TRP A 446 -10.69 20.14 1.71
C TRP A 446 -11.47 21.07 2.65
N SER A 447 -10.91 21.36 3.83
CA SER A 447 -11.48 22.30 4.80
C SER A 447 -11.74 23.69 4.24
N ARG A 448 -11.00 24.11 3.21
CA ARG A 448 -11.20 25.39 2.52
C ARG A 448 -11.96 25.26 1.22
N LEU A 449 -11.87 24.14 0.52
CA LEU A 449 -12.70 23.90 -0.67
C LEU A 449 -14.17 23.76 -0.29
N GLU A 450 -14.47 23.12 0.84
CA GLU A 450 -15.82 22.85 1.34
C GLU A 450 -15.93 23.10 2.86
N PRO A 451 -15.84 24.36 3.30
CA PRO A 451 -15.81 24.71 4.73
C PRO A 451 -17.12 24.35 5.45
N GLN A 452 -18.23 24.31 4.72
CA GLN A 452 -19.52 23.84 5.17
C GLN A 452 -20.02 22.79 4.18
N ARG A 453 -20.59 21.70 4.67
CA ARG A 453 -21.09 20.60 3.84
C ARG A 453 -21.97 21.12 2.69
N GLY A 454 -21.63 20.72 1.47
CA GLY A 454 -22.30 21.08 0.22
C GLY A 454 -22.08 22.53 -0.24
N THR A 455 -21.25 23.32 0.44
CA THR A 455 -20.98 24.73 0.11
C THR A 455 -19.52 24.91 -0.28
N PHE A 456 -19.27 25.13 -1.57
CA PHE A 456 -17.92 25.28 -2.10
C PHE A 456 -17.41 26.73 -2.05
N ASP A 457 -16.15 26.92 -1.65
CA ASP A 457 -15.53 28.25 -1.53
C ASP A 457 -14.90 28.71 -2.85
N GLU A 458 -15.66 29.50 -3.60
CA GLU A 458 -15.20 30.16 -4.84
C GLU A 458 -14.03 31.13 -4.61
N SER A 459 -13.88 31.69 -3.40
CA SER A 459 -12.78 32.59 -3.06
C SER A 459 -11.46 31.86 -2.88
N TYR A 460 -11.49 30.67 -2.30
CA TYR A 460 -10.33 29.79 -2.24
C TYR A 460 -9.99 29.25 -3.62
N LEU A 461 -10.99 28.84 -4.42
CA LEU A 461 -10.77 28.43 -5.80
C LEU A 461 -10.12 29.53 -6.67
N ARG A 462 -10.44 30.81 -6.44
CA ARG A 462 -9.72 31.94 -7.09
C ARG A 462 -8.24 32.03 -6.70
N GLN A 463 -7.88 31.72 -5.45
CA GLN A 463 -6.47 31.68 -5.02
C GLN A 463 -5.72 30.55 -5.72
N ILE A 464 -6.35 29.38 -5.85
CA ILE A 464 -5.78 28.24 -6.58
C ILE A 464 -5.56 28.62 -8.05
N ARG A 465 -6.56 29.22 -8.71
CA ARG A 465 -6.41 29.71 -10.10
C ARG A 465 -5.27 30.73 -10.24
N ALA A 466 -5.10 31.64 -9.28
CA ALA A 466 -4.01 32.61 -9.31
C ALA A 466 -2.64 31.94 -9.18
N ALA A 467 -2.50 30.94 -8.30
CA ALA A 467 -1.28 30.15 -8.17
C ALA A 467 -0.94 29.37 -9.45
N VAL A 468 -1.94 28.69 -10.05
CA VAL A 468 -1.78 27.98 -11.33
C VAL A 468 -1.38 28.94 -12.45
N ALA A 469 -2.01 30.12 -12.53
CA ALA A 469 -1.67 31.14 -13.52
C ALA A 469 -0.25 31.70 -13.33
N GLY A 470 0.18 31.89 -12.08
CA GLY A 470 1.55 32.28 -11.75
C GLY A 470 2.55 31.23 -12.20
N ALA A 471 2.35 29.96 -11.83
CA ALA A 471 3.20 28.85 -12.28
C ALA A 471 3.25 28.75 -13.83
N LYS A 472 2.10 28.86 -14.49
CA LYS A 472 1.97 28.84 -15.97
C LYS A 472 2.78 29.96 -16.63
N ALA A 473 2.78 31.17 -16.08
CA ALA A 473 3.54 32.30 -16.62
C ALA A 473 5.06 32.03 -16.65
N HIS A 474 5.54 31.14 -15.78
CA HIS A 474 6.94 30.71 -15.71
C HIS A 474 7.20 29.34 -16.35
N GLY A 475 6.22 28.78 -17.07
CA GLY A 475 6.33 27.49 -17.75
C GLY A 475 6.43 26.29 -16.78
N ILE A 476 5.74 26.38 -15.64
CA ILE A 476 5.70 25.39 -14.57
C ILE A 476 4.30 24.77 -14.53
N TYR A 477 4.22 23.44 -14.64
CA TYR A 477 2.97 22.71 -14.45
C TYR A 477 2.55 22.70 -12.98
N THR A 478 1.26 22.50 -12.70
CA THR A 478 0.74 22.36 -11.34
C THR A 478 0.07 21.00 -11.17
N VAL A 479 0.56 20.20 -10.23
CA VAL A 479 -0.20 19.07 -9.66
C VAL A 479 -1.04 19.63 -8.53
N LEU A 480 -2.36 19.49 -8.62
CA LEU A 480 -3.30 19.95 -7.60
C LEU A 480 -3.47 18.82 -6.57
N ASP A 481 -2.91 19.03 -5.39
CA ASP A 481 -2.83 18.02 -4.34
C ASP A 481 -3.85 18.29 -3.25
N LEU A 482 -4.76 17.34 -3.01
CA LEU A 482 -5.65 17.42 -1.86
C LEU A 482 -4.91 16.93 -0.62
N HIS A 483 -4.25 17.89 0.01
CA HIS A 483 -3.34 17.69 1.12
C HIS A 483 -4.08 17.47 2.44
N GLU A 484 -3.56 16.54 3.22
CA GLU A 484 -3.97 16.30 4.59
C GLU A 484 -2.81 15.68 5.37
N ASP A 485 -2.71 16.03 6.64
CA ASP A 485 -1.87 15.33 7.59
C ASP A 485 -2.73 14.90 8.77
N ALA A 486 -2.64 13.63 9.16
CA ALA A 486 -3.40 13.06 10.27
C ALA A 486 -4.89 13.47 10.28
N TRP A 487 -5.52 13.43 9.09
CA TRP A 487 -6.92 13.75 8.79
C TRP A 487 -7.28 15.25 8.72
N GLY A 488 -6.90 16.09 9.69
CA GLY A 488 -7.38 17.48 9.70
C GLY A 488 -7.22 18.30 10.98
N ASN A 489 -7.49 19.59 10.85
CA ASN A 489 -7.43 20.59 11.94
C ASN A 489 -8.27 20.19 13.17
N ALA A 490 -9.45 19.63 12.93
CA ALA A 490 -10.42 19.32 13.98
C ALA A 490 -10.05 18.12 14.85
N ILE A 491 -8.95 17.42 14.56
CA ILE A 491 -8.40 16.34 15.39
C ILE A 491 -7.76 16.86 16.68
N ALA A 492 -7.36 18.13 16.75
CA ALA A 492 -6.70 18.72 17.92
C ALA A 492 -7.48 18.51 19.22
N ARG A 493 -6.86 17.88 20.24
CA ARG A 493 -7.39 17.78 21.61
C ARG A 493 -6.29 18.01 22.66
N PRO A 494 -5.66 19.19 22.69
CA PRO A 494 -4.50 19.44 23.56
C PRO A 494 -4.78 19.27 25.07
N SER A 495 -6.04 19.33 25.50
CA SER A 495 -6.46 19.15 26.89
C SER A 495 -6.77 17.70 27.27
N GLU A 496 -6.73 16.75 26.32
CA GLU A 496 -7.03 15.35 26.62
C GLU A 496 -5.99 14.75 27.56
N ARG A 497 -6.43 13.94 28.53
CA ARG A 497 -5.52 13.27 29.45
C ARG A 497 -5.14 11.90 28.90
N CYS A 498 -3.95 11.84 28.34
CA CYS A 498 -3.39 10.61 27.81
C CYS A 498 -2.54 9.86 28.85
N GLY A 499 -2.47 8.53 28.74
CA GLY A 499 -1.75 7.66 29.67
C GLY A 499 -0.97 6.59 28.93
N GLY A 500 0.00 5.96 29.61
CA GLY A 500 0.84 4.91 29.02
C GLY A 500 1.84 5.42 27.98
N GLY A 501 2.43 6.60 28.22
CA GLY A 501 3.45 7.18 27.34
C GLY A 501 2.91 7.81 26.05
N THR A 502 1.59 7.97 25.94
CA THR A 502 0.93 8.66 24.81
C THR A 502 0.74 10.14 25.12
N THR A 503 0.67 10.97 24.07
CA THR A 503 0.43 12.41 24.15
C THR A 503 -0.89 12.77 23.45
N PRO A 504 -1.51 13.91 23.75
CA PRO A 504 -2.75 14.31 23.08
C PRO A 504 -2.51 14.59 21.59
N THR A 505 -3.53 14.39 20.74
CA THR A 505 -3.41 14.74 19.33
C THR A 505 -3.29 16.25 19.14
N THR A 506 -2.38 16.64 18.25
CA THR A 506 -2.31 17.98 17.68
C THR A 506 -3.24 18.08 16.47
N GLY A 507 -3.68 19.29 16.13
CA GLY A 507 -4.29 19.52 14.83
C GLY A 507 -3.21 19.67 13.76
N TRP A 508 -3.58 19.39 12.52
CA TRP A 508 -2.68 19.33 11.36
C TRP A 508 -3.26 20.10 10.19
N ASP A 509 -3.81 19.45 9.16
CA ASP A 509 -4.51 20.07 8.02
C ASP A 509 -5.27 19.01 7.21
N GLY A 510 -6.18 19.46 6.34
CA GLY A 510 -6.92 18.57 5.43
C GLY A 510 -8.43 18.69 5.56
N ALA A 511 -9.08 17.73 6.22
CA ALA A 511 -10.54 17.61 6.26
C ALA A 511 -11.22 18.70 7.11
N PRO A 512 -12.42 19.18 6.71
CA PRO A 512 -13.20 20.11 7.52
C PRO A 512 -13.71 19.47 8.82
N ALA A 513 -14.03 20.33 9.79
CA ALA A 513 -14.57 19.90 11.08
C ALA A 513 -15.86 19.07 10.95
N TRP A 514 -16.75 19.40 10.01
CA TRP A 514 -18.01 18.68 9.79
C TRP A 514 -17.79 17.26 9.24
N ALA A 515 -16.65 17.00 8.58
CA ALA A 515 -16.26 15.68 8.09
C ALA A 515 -15.47 14.87 9.13
N THR A 516 -15.06 15.49 10.24
CA THR A 516 -14.20 14.87 11.25
C THR A 516 -15.00 14.13 12.31
N VAL A 517 -15.32 12.87 12.03
CA VAL A 517 -16.10 11.99 12.93
C VAL A 517 -15.20 10.94 13.59
N THR A 518 -14.93 11.10 14.89
CA THR A 518 -14.01 10.23 15.64
C THR A 518 -14.71 9.24 16.59
N ASP A 519 -16.05 9.25 16.64
CA ASP A 519 -16.87 8.35 17.49
C ASP A 519 -16.47 8.28 18.97
N GLY A 520 -15.94 9.39 19.50
CA GLY A 520 -15.49 9.46 20.89
C GLY A 520 -14.29 8.56 21.21
N THR A 521 -13.56 8.09 20.20
CA THR A 521 -12.29 7.38 20.41
C THR A 521 -11.22 8.31 20.97
N ALA A 522 -10.21 7.72 21.61
CA ALA A 522 -9.17 8.48 22.30
C ALA A 522 -8.37 9.34 21.30
N HIS A 523 -8.21 10.61 21.62
CA HIS A 523 -7.33 11.53 20.92
C HIS A 523 -5.93 11.51 21.57
N CYS A 524 -5.35 10.31 21.63
CA CYS A 524 -4.02 10.06 22.16
C CYS A 524 -3.13 9.42 21.09
N GLN A 525 -2.02 10.07 20.78
CA GLN A 525 -1.02 9.65 19.82
C GLN A 525 0.24 9.12 20.51
N PHE A 526 1.07 8.38 19.77
CA PHE A 526 2.35 7.87 20.25
C PHE A 526 3.47 8.32 19.30
N LEU A 527 4.34 7.39 18.86
CA LEU A 527 5.47 7.69 17.98
C LEU A 527 5.06 8.23 16.59
N ALA A 528 3.82 7.98 16.15
CA ALA A 528 3.30 8.48 14.87
C ALA A 528 1.88 9.06 15.04
N ARG A 529 1.66 10.24 14.46
CA ARG A 529 0.38 10.97 14.48
C ARG A 529 -0.75 10.17 13.82
N ASP A 530 -0.44 9.48 12.73
CA ASP A 530 -1.40 8.74 11.88
C ASP A 530 -1.94 7.47 12.54
N LEU A 531 -1.29 7.01 13.61
CA LEU A 531 -1.70 5.83 14.39
C LEU A 531 -2.60 6.18 15.59
N ALA A 532 -2.94 7.45 15.78
CA ALA A 532 -3.86 7.86 16.83
C ALA A 532 -5.26 7.24 16.60
N PRO A 533 -5.94 6.69 17.64
CA PRO A 533 -7.25 6.06 17.47
C PRO A 533 -8.31 6.97 16.85
N ALA A 534 -8.31 8.26 17.21
CA ALA A 534 -9.18 9.28 16.63
C ALA A 534 -8.94 9.46 15.12
N VAL A 535 -7.69 9.48 14.68
CA VAL A 535 -7.31 9.62 13.26
C VAL A 535 -7.73 8.38 12.47
N ALA A 536 -7.35 7.18 12.94
CA ALA A 536 -7.76 5.91 12.33
C ALA A 536 -9.29 5.76 12.24
N THR A 537 -10.02 6.32 13.21
CA THR A 537 -11.49 6.34 13.20
C THR A 537 -12.05 7.30 12.16
N ALA A 538 -11.49 8.51 12.04
CA ALA A 538 -11.93 9.49 11.06
C ALA A 538 -11.76 8.96 9.63
N PHE A 539 -10.59 8.38 9.32
CA PHE A 539 -10.36 7.67 8.05
C PHE A 539 -11.31 6.48 7.87
N GLY A 540 -11.55 5.69 8.91
CA GLY A 540 -12.52 4.58 8.83
C GLY A 540 -13.92 5.05 8.45
N ASN A 541 -14.39 6.16 9.04
CA ASN A 541 -15.68 6.75 8.73
C ASN A 541 -15.72 7.35 7.31
N PHE A 542 -14.61 7.91 6.83
CA PHE A 542 -14.45 8.33 5.44
C PHE A 542 -14.51 7.15 4.48
N TYR A 543 -13.70 6.11 4.65
CA TYR A 543 -13.65 4.97 3.74
C TYR A 543 -14.98 4.21 3.64
N THR A 544 -15.79 4.27 4.69
CA THR A 544 -17.13 3.67 4.74
C THR A 544 -18.25 4.62 4.35
N ASP A 545 -17.90 5.79 3.82
CA ASP A 545 -18.81 6.84 3.38
C ASP A 545 -19.91 7.17 4.41
N ARG A 546 -19.54 7.15 5.69
CA ARG A 546 -20.47 7.45 6.76
C ARG A 546 -21.07 8.82 6.53
N ASP A 547 -22.40 8.90 6.60
CA ASP A 547 -23.15 10.15 6.42
C ASP A 547 -22.74 10.89 5.12
N GLY A 548 -22.29 10.16 4.10
CA GLY A 548 -21.85 10.71 2.81
C GLY A 548 -20.52 11.47 2.84
N ILE A 549 -19.67 11.31 3.86
CA ILE A 549 -18.40 12.07 3.99
C ILE A 549 -17.50 11.90 2.75
N GLN A 550 -17.34 10.68 2.23
CA GLN A 550 -16.51 10.44 1.04
C GLN A 550 -17.20 10.90 -0.22
N SER A 551 -18.52 10.71 -0.30
CA SER A 551 -19.34 11.24 -1.38
C SER A 551 -19.18 12.76 -1.51
N GLU A 552 -19.10 13.50 -0.40
CA GLU A 552 -18.84 14.94 -0.41
C GLU A 552 -17.47 15.30 -0.97
N LEU A 553 -16.41 14.59 -0.55
CA LEU A 553 -15.09 14.84 -1.11
C LEU A 553 -15.03 14.54 -2.62
N VAL A 554 -15.72 13.49 -3.07
CA VAL A 554 -15.87 13.19 -4.51
C VAL A 554 -16.60 14.33 -5.24
N ARG A 555 -17.59 14.98 -4.62
CA ARG A 555 -18.23 16.19 -5.19
C ARG A 555 -17.28 17.39 -5.22
N THR A 556 -16.47 17.56 -4.17
CA THR A 556 -15.42 18.59 -4.12
C THR A 556 -14.42 18.40 -5.28
N TRP A 557 -13.99 17.18 -5.55
CA TRP A 557 -13.14 16.88 -6.71
C TRP A 557 -13.80 17.23 -8.04
N ALA A 558 -15.09 16.91 -8.22
CA ALA A 558 -15.83 17.31 -9.42
C ALA A 558 -15.92 18.84 -9.58
N PHE A 559 -16.03 19.59 -8.48
CA PHE A 559 -16.02 21.06 -8.48
C PHE A 559 -14.67 21.63 -8.92
N VAL A 560 -13.57 21.11 -8.36
CA VAL A 560 -12.21 21.51 -8.75
C VAL A 560 -11.92 21.14 -10.21
N ALA A 561 -12.21 19.89 -10.61
CA ALA A 561 -11.94 19.41 -11.96
C ALA A 561 -12.71 20.19 -13.04
N ARG A 562 -13.98 20.53 -12.79
CA ARG A 562 -14.76 21.38 -13.70
C ARG A 562 -14.10 22.74 -13.94
N THR A 563 -13.47 23.30 -12.91
CA THR A 563 -12.83 24.62 -13.00
C THR A 563 -11.57 24.58 -13.85
N PHE A 564 -10.82 23.48 -13.79
CA PHE A 564 -9.52 23.33 -14.45
C PHE A 564 -9.57 22.45 -15.70
N ALA A 565 -10.77 22.07 -16.16
CA ALA A 565 -10.95 21.18 -17.31
C ALA A 565 -10.26 21.69 -18.59
N ASP A 566 -10.13 23.00 -18.76
CA ASP A 566 -9.50 23.68 -19.91
C ASP A 566 -8.07 24.19 -19.60
N GLU A 567 -7.48 23.88 -18.44
CA GLU A 567 -6.18 24.48 -18.08
C GLU A 567 -4.99 23.55 -18.35
N PRO A 568 -4.26 23.68 -19.47
CA PRO A 568 -3.13 22.79 -19.80
C PRO A 568 -1.95 22.90 -18.82
N ALA A 569 -1.85 23.97 -18.02
CA ALA A 569 -0.84 24.05 -16.97
C ALA A 569 -1.14 23.16 -15.78
N VAL A 570 -2.38 22.68 -15.61
CA VAL A 570 -2.68 21.64 -14.62
C VAL A 570 -2.18 20.31 -15.16
N ALA A 571 -1.16 19.73 -14.52
CA ALA A 571 -0.68 18.40 -14.86
C ALA A 571 -1.73 17.33 -14.53
N GLY A 572 -2.42 17.50 -13.41
CA GLY A 572 -3.43 16.57 -12.93
C GLY A 572 -3.77 16.77 -11.46
N TYR A 573 -4.47 15.78 -10.91
CA TYR A 573 -5.05 15.80 -9.56
C TYR A 573 -4.41 14.70 -8.71
N ASP A 574 -3.80 15.08 -7.59
CA ASP A 574 -3.32 14.16 -6.55
C ASP A 574 -4.42 13.95 -5.51
N LEU A 575 -5.00 12.75 -5.54
CA LEU A 575 -6.37 12.53 -5.08
C LEU A 575 -6.54 12.64 -3.56
N LEU A 576 -5.51 12.29 -2.80
CA LEU A 576 -5.45 12.40 -1.35
C LEU A 576 -4.00 12.14 -0.91
N ASN A 577 -3.39 13.13 -0.25
CA ASN A 577 -2.05 13.03 0.33
C ASN A 577 -1.98 11.96 1.41
N GLU A 578 -0.91 11.14 1.41
CA GLU A 578 -0.58 10.14 2.43
C GLU A 578 -1.79 9.48 3.15
N PRO A 579 -2.73 8.84 2.42
CA PRO A 579 -4.00 8.43 3.02
C PRO A 579 -3.80 7.59 4.28
N GLY A 580 -4.41 8.02 5.38
CA GLY A 580 -4.33 7.31 6.66
C GLY A 580 -4.85 5.87 6.58
N ILE A 581 -4.30 5.00 7.42
CA ILE A 581 -4.53 3.54 7.33
C ILE A 581 -5.95 3.08 7.68
N GLY A 582 -6.74 3.95 8.34
CA GLY A 582 -8.06 3.63 8.85
C GLY A 582 -8.07 2.55 9.96
N ALA A 583 -9.26 2.10 10.33
CA ALA A 583 -9.43 1.19 11.48
C ALA A 583 -9.17 -0.30 11.17
N ASN A 584 -9.14 -0.71 9.90
CA ASN A 584 -9.04 -2.12 9.50
C ASN A 584 -8.01 -2.33 8.36
N PRO A 585 -6.74 -1.90 8.50
CA PRO A 585 -5.74 -2.16 7.46
C PRO A 585 -5.49 -3.67 7.28
N PRO A 586 -5.30 -4.17 6.04
CA PRO A 586 -5.21 -3.42 4.79
C PRO A 586 -6.55 -3.25 4.03
N ILE A 587 -7.69 -3.60 4.64
CA ILE A 587 -9.01 -3.40 4.00
C ILE A 587 -9.29 -1.91 3.80
N SER A 588 -9.03 -1.08 4.82
CA SER A 588 -9.15 0.37 4.68
C SER A 588 -8.05 0.96 3.77
N SER A 589 -6.78 0.67 4.09
CA SER A 589 -5.61 1.30 3.45
C SER A 589 -5.31 0.83 2.02
N GLY A 590 -5.97 -0.22 1.52
CA GLY A 590 -5.80 -0.71 0.15
C GLY A 590 -7.11 -0.89 -0.59
N LEU A 591 -8.03 -1.74 -0.11
CA LEU A 591 -9.28 -2.04 -0.84
C LEU A 591 -10.22 -0.83 -0.91
N LEU A 592 -10.56 -0.24 0.25
CA LEU A 592 -11.49 0.89 0.30
C LEU A 592 -10.84 2.20 -0.18
N LEU A 593 -9.53 2.32 -0.03
CA LEU A 593 -8.76 3.40 -0.66
C LEU A 593 -8.86 3.32 -2.20
N GLY A 594 -8.67 2.14 -2.80
CA GLY A 594 -8.86 1.93 -4.24
C GLY A 594 -10.28 2.25 -4.72
N ARG A 595 -11.30 1.89 -3.92
CA ARG A 595 -12.71 2.27 -4.19
C ARG A 595 -12.90 3.79 -4.19
N TYR A 596 -12.30 4.50 -3.24
CA TYR A 596 -12.35 5.97 -3.20
C TYR A 596 -11.72 6.57 -4.45
N TYR A 597 -10.52 6.10 -4.84
CA TYR A 597 -9.86 6.59 -6.04
C TYR A 597 -10.71 6.38 -7.30
N ASP A 598 -11.31 5.19 -7.47
CA ASP A 598 -12.18 4.93 -8.62
C ASP A 598 -13.41 5.86 -8.66
N ALA A 599 -14.01 6.14 -7.48
CA ALA A 599 -15.12 7.08 -7.35
C ALA A 599 -14.71 8.52 -7.68
N ALA A 600 -13.59 8.99 -7.14
CA ALA A 600 -13.05 10.33 -7.37
C ALA A 600 -12.69 10.53 -8.85
N ILE A 601 -11.95 9.59 -9.44
CA ILE A 601 -11.58 9.62 -10.87
C ILE A 601 -12.84 9.62 -11.73
N THR A 602 -13.82 8.77 -11.44
CA THR A 602 -15.09 8.75 -12.21
C THR A 602 -15.78 10.12 -12.20
N ALA A 603 -15.83 10.79 -11.04
CA ALA A 603 -16.44 12.10 -10.90
C ALA A 603 -15.64 13.22 -11.60
N ILE A 604 -14.30 13.19 -11.47
CA ILE A 604 -13.38 14.09 -12.18
C ILE A 604 -13.57 13.98 -13.68
N ARG A 605 -13.52 12.75 -14.22
CA ARG A 605 -13.68 12.49 -15.66
C ARG A 605 -15.03 12.96 -16.18
N ARG A 606 -16.09 12.82 -15.38
CA ARG A 606 -17.40 13.36 -15.73
C ARG A 606 -17.38 14.88 -15.76
N ALA A 607 -16.80 15.52 -14.74
CA ALA A 607 -16.71 16.98 -14.66
C ALA A 607 -15.90 17.60 -15.81
N GLU A 608 -14.78 16.97 -16.18
CA GLU A 608 -13.96 17.37 -17.32
C GLU A 608 -14.75 17.27 -18.64
N ARG A 609 -15.41 16.13 -18.88
CA ARG A 609 -16.26 15.94 -20.07
C ARG A 609 -17.41 16.93 -20.14
N ASP A 610 -18.11 17.15 -19.02
CA ASP A 610 -19.23 18.09 -18.93
C ASP A 610 -18.77 19.54 -19.22
N ALA A 611 -17.50 19.86 -18.93
CA ALA A 611 -16.86 21.14 -19.23
C ALA A 611 -16.18 21.21 -20.61
N GLY A 612 -16.17 20.10 -21.37
CA GLY A 612 -15.51 20.03 -22.69
C GLY A 612 -13.98 19.91 -22.66
N GLY A 613 -13.40 19.64 -21.49
CA GLY A 613 -11.95 19.48 -21.31
C GLY A 613 -11.45 18.05 -21.57
N PRO A 614 -10.13 17.87 -21.83
CA PRO A 614 -9.52 16.55 -21.86
C PRO A 614 -9.44 15.93 -20.47
N ALA A 615 -9.09 14.63 -20.43
CA ALA A 615 -8.79 13.95 -19.18
C ALA A 615 -7.37 14.28 -18.72
N HIS A 616 -7.23 15.00 -17.60
CA HIS A 616 -5.93 15.24 -16.95
C HIS A 616 -5.41 13.99 -16.26
N LEU A 617 -4.14 14.00 -15.86
CA LEU A 617 -3.54 12.91 -15.08
C LEU A 617 -4.25 12.75 -13.73
N ALA A 618 -4.39 11.50 -13.28
CA ALA A 618 -4.86 11.16 -11.93
C ALA A 618 -3.67 10.57 -11.15
N PHE A 619 -3.14 11.35 -10.22
CA PHE A 619 -2.09 10.92 -9.30
C PHE A 619 -2.76 10.21 -8.11
N PHE A 620 -2.28 9.02 -7.78
CA PHE A 620 -2.82 8.23 -6.66
C PHE A 620 -1.69 7.67 -5.81
N GLU A 621 -1.91 7.72 -4.49
CA GLU A 621 -0.90 7.36 -3.50
C GLU A 621 -1.20 6.00 -2.84
N PRO A 622 -0.19 5.24 -2.40
CA PRO A 622 -0.38 4.22 -1.38
C PRO A 622 -0.68 4.88 -0.02
N SER A 623 -1.05 4.12 1.01
CA SER A 623 -1.24 4.72 2.34
C SER A 623 0.07 5.26 2.95
N VAL A 624 -0.05 6.07 3.99
CA VAL A 624 1.07 6.63 4.78
C VAL A 624 2.10 5.59 5.27
N LEU A 625 1.74 4.29 5.30
CA LEU A 625 2.72 3.24 5.60
C LEU A 625 3.85 3.17 4.58
N TRP A 626 3.63 3.58 3.33
CA TRP A 626 4.70 3.66 2.35
C TRP A 626 5.77 4.69 2.74
N SER A 627 5.34 5.85 3.24
CA SER A 627 6.21 6.91 3.78
C SER A 627 6.96 6.43 5.02
N GLY A 628 6.28 5.72 5.91
CA GLY A 628 6.85 5.23 7.16
C GLY A 628 7.75 3.99 7.03
N LEU A 629 7.49 3.08 6.08
CA LEU A 629 8.14 1.76 6.00
C LEU A 629 8.80 1.47 4.64
N GLY A 630 8.48 2.23 3.60
CA GLY A 630 8.90 1.99 2.22
C GLY A 630 8.09 0.91 1.48
N PHE A 631 7.02 0.39 2.08
CA PHE A 631 6.10 -0.59 1.48
C PHE A 631 4.74 -0.59 2.20
N ASP A 632 3.70 -1.01 1.50
CA ASP A 632 2.35 -1.24 2.02
C ASP A 632 1.52 -2.23 1.16
N ALA A 633 0.45 -2.80 1.71
CA ALA A 633 -0.61 -3.41 0.91
C ALA A 633 -1.45 -2.31 0.24
N ALA A 634 -0.96 -1.84 -0.91
CA ALA A 634 -1.55 -0.76 -1.69
C ALA A 634 -2.89 -1.16 -2.35
N PRO A 635 -3.62 -0.22 -2.99
CA PRO A 635 -4.77 -0.56 -3.83
C PRO A 635 -4.44 -1.70 -4.81
N ALA A 636 -5.35 -2.64 -5.03
CA ALA A 636 -5.07 -3.75 -5.94
C ALA A 636 -4.95 -3.23 -7.40
N PRO A 637 -4.01 -3.75 -8.21
CA PRO A 637 -4.02 -3.49 -9.64
C PRO A 637 -5.40 -3.77 -10.25
N GLY A 638 -5.88 -2.83 -11.08
CA GLY A 638 -7.24 -2.90 -11.64
C GLY A 638 -8.34 -2.38 -10.71
N PHE A 639 -8.01 -1.56 -9.71
CA PHE A 639 -9.02 -0.86 -8.90
C PHE A 639 -9.88 0.12 -9.71
N THR A 640 -9.40 0.57 -10.87
CA THR A 640 -10.10 1.43 -11.82
C THR A 640 -9.75 1.06 -13.26
N ASP A 641 -10.63 1.41 -14.19
CA ASP A 641 -10.42 1.25 -15.64
C ASP A 641 -9.75 2.48 -16.30
N ASP A 642 -9.52 3.55 -15.53
CA ASP A 642 -8.86 4.76 -16.04
C ASP A 642 -7.44 4.47 -16.55
N ARG A 643 -7.02 5.26 -17.54
CA ARG A 643 -5.75 5.08 -18.27
C ARG A 643 -4.78 6.25 -18.10
N GLN A 644 -5.18 7.32 -17.41
CA GLN A 644 -4.35 8.50 -17.14
C GLN A 644 -3.73 8.43 -15.73
N LEU A 645 -3.46 7.22 -15.24
CA LEU A 645 -2.96 6.99 -13.89
C LEU A 645 -1.47 7.30 -13.75
N VAL A 646 -1.12 7.96 -12.65
CA VAL A 646 0.25 8.17 -12.19
C VAL A 646 0.35 7.68 -10.75
N PHE A 647 1.19 6.68 -10.49
CA PHE A 647 1.46 6.23 -9.12
C PHE A 647 2.38 7.25 -8.45
N ALA A 648 1.96 7.78 -7.29
CA ALA A 648 2.55 8.93 -6.64
C ALA A 648 3.09 8.67 -5.21
N PRO A 649 3.93 7.65 -4.96
CA PRO A 649 4.37 7.33 -3.60
C PRO A 649 5.37 8.36 -3.04
N HIS A 650 5.50 8.38 -1.71
CA HIS A 650 6.42 9.25 -0.97
C HIS A 650 7.61 8.47 -0.38
N PRO A 651 8.72 8.32 -1.13
CA PRO A 651 9.89 7.59 -0.67
C PRO A 651 10.75 8.39 0.34
N TYR A 652 10.49 8.20 1.64
CA TYR A 652 11.27 8.79 2.74
C TYR A 652 12.34 7.89 3.36
N SER A 653 12.70 6.79 2.70
CA SER A 653 13.77 5.89 3.12
C SER A 653 15.10 6.63 3.34
N GLU A 654 15.79 6.33 4.45
CA GLU A 654 17.02 7.02 4.90
C GLU A 654 16.84 8.51 5.27
N SER A 655 15.59 8.96 5.38
CA SER A 655 15.20 10.31 5.83
C SER A 655 14.39 10.22 7.13
N ILE A 656 13.06 10.14 7.03
CA ILE A 656 12.12 10.17 8.17
C ILE A 656 11.33 8.87 8.33
N SER A 657 11.68 7.82 7.59
CA SER A 657 11.05 6.51 7.75
C SER A 657 11.25 5.98 9.18
N MET A 658 10.26 5.25 9.70
CA MET A 658 10.14 4.89 11.12
C MET A 658 11.35 4.08 11.65
N ASP A 659 11.99 3.31 10.76
CA ASP A 659 13.17 2.50 11.06
C ASP A 659 14.41 3.33 11.38
N GLN A 660 14.48 4.58 10.92
CA GLN A 660 15.60 5.49 11.20
C GLN A 660 15.70 5.81 12.69
N GLY A 661 14.56 5.93 13.38
CA GLY A 661 14.51 6.14 14.83
C GLY A 661 15.09 4.96 15.63
N LEU A 662 15.24 3.78 15.00
CA LEU A 662 15.84 2.58 15.58
C LEU A 662 17.30 2.38 15.12
N GLY A 663 17.87 3.30 14.33
CA GLY A 663 19.18 3.14 13.71
C GLY A 663 19.23 2.03 12.66
N LEU A 664 18.09 1.69 12.06
CA LEU A 664 17.95 0.67 11.03
C LEU A 664 17.70 1.32 9.67
N THR A 665 17.93 0.56 8.60
CA THR A 665 17.56 0.95 7.23
C THR A 665 16.88 -0.26 6.57
N ILE A 666 15.54 -0.32 6.61
CA ILE A 666 14.76 -1.42 6.04
C ILE A 666 14.89 -1.40 4.52
N ALA A 667 14.66 -0.25 3.89
CA ALA A 667 14.85 -0.04 2.47
C ALA A 667 15.83 1.11 2.29
N SER A 668 16.83 0.91 1.42
CA SER A 668 17.68 2.03 0.95
C SER A 668 16.88 2.94 0.00
N ILE A 669 17.41 4.12 -0.28
CA ILE A 669 16.84 5.05 -1.27
C ILE A 669 16.60 4.35 -2.61
N GLU A 670 17.63 3.70 -3.16
CA GLU A 670 17.54 3.04 -4.47
C GLU A 670 16.54 1.87 -4.44
N ARG A 671 16.45 1.16 -3.30
CA ARG A 671 15.48 0.09 -3.09
C ARG A 671 14.06 0.59 -3.18
N ASN A 672 13.73 1.65 -2.44
CA ASN A 672 12.37 2.19 -2.38
C ASN A 672 11.93 2.68 -3.77
N LEU A 673 12.80 3.39 -4.51
CA LEU A 673 12.50 3.85 -5.86
C LEU A 673 12.32 2.70 -6.85
N ALA A 674 13.13 1.64 -6.76
CA ALA A 674 12.97 0.45 -7.58
C ALA A 674 11.68 -0.32 -7.25
N THR A 675 11.30 -0.39 -5.98
CA THR A 675 10.04 -0.99 -5.51
C THR A 675 8.83 -0.19 -6.00
N SER A 676 8.90 1.14 -5.93
CA SER A 676 7.89 2.05 -6.47
C SER A 676 7.70 1.89 -7.98
N ALA A 677 8.80 1.73 -8.74
CA ALA A 677 8.75 1.43 -10.16
C ALA A 677 8.08 0.08 -10.47
N ARG A 678 8.32 -0.97 -9.66
CA ARG A 678 7.62 -2.25 -9.82
C ARG A 678 6.13 -2.11 -9.53
N ALA A 679 5.74 -1.32 -8.53
CA ALA A 679 4.34 -1.05 -8.23
C ALA A 679 3.65 -0.32 -9.40
N ALA A 680 4.25 0.76 -9.91
CA ALA A 680 3.72 1.49 -11.07
C ALA A 680 3.51 0.59 -12.31
N ARG A 681 4.43 -0.35 -12.57
CA ARG A 681 4.25 -1.34 -13.66
C ARG A 681 3.05 -2.25 -13.45
N ALA A 682 2.80 -2.69 -12.21
CA ALA A 682 1.64 -3.51 -11.89
C ALA A 682 0.32 -2.77 -12.17
N TYR A 683 0.29 -1.46 -11.93
CA TYR A 683 -0.85 -0.59 -12.27
C TYR A 683 -0.92 -0.17 -13.73
N LYS A 684 0.16 -0.36 -14.51
CA LYS A 684 0.33 0.20 -15.86
C LYS A 684 0.20 1.72 -15.87
N SER A 685 0.61 2.35 -14.77
CA SER A 685 0.62 3.79 -14.56
C SER A 685 2.00 4.36 -14.88
N ALA A 686 2.06 5.66 -15.09
CA ALA A 686 3.34 6.36 -14.93
C ALA A 686 3.77 6.36 -13.45
N LEU A 687 5.01 6.81 -13.19
CA LEU A 687 5.55 6.99 -11.85
C LEU A 687 6.05 8.43 -11.69
N TRP A 688 5.70 9.03 -10.56
CA TRP A 688 6.17 10.35 -10.15
C TRP A 688 6.23 10.40 -8.63
N PHE A 689 7.25 10.98 -8.01
CA PHE A 689 7.35 10.97 -6.55
C PHE A 689 6.73 12.25 -5.96
N GLY A 690 5.56 12.12 -5.32
CA GLY A 690 4.78 13.25 -4.78
C GLY A 690 5.55 14.05 -3.73
N GLU A 691 6.26 13.34 -2.86
CA GLU A 691 7.13 13.92 -1.86
C GLU A 691 8.38 13.10 -1.65
N TRP A 692 9.46 13.81 -1.34
CA TRP A 692 10.71 13.27 -0.83
C TRP A 692 11.56 14.43 -0.33
N GLY A 693 12.45 14.18 0.63
CA GLY A 693 13.31 15.22 1.15
C GLY A 693 14.10 14.78 2.36
N TRP A 694 15.05 15.62 2.76
CA TRP A 694 15.82 15.48 4.00
C TRP A 694 15.72 16.76 4.81
N PHE A 695 15.78 16.62 6.12
CA PHE A 695 15.47 17.68 7.09
C PHE A 695 16.61 17.94 8.09
N GLY A 696 17.77 17.29 7.88
CA GLY A 696 18.98 17.49 8.67
C GLY A 696 19.92 18.54 8.06
N ASP A 697 21.21 18.41 8.34
CA ASP A 697 22.24 19.31 7.82
C ASP A 697 22.43 19.11 6.30
N PRO A 698 22.18 20.14 5.46
CA PRO A 698 22.35 20.04 4.01
C PRO A 698 23.77 19.65 3.56
N ALA A 699 24.80 19.93 4.35
CA ALA A 699 26.17 19.52 4.04
C ALA A 699 26.35 17.99 4.14
N VAL A 700 25.57 17.32 4.99
CA VAL A 700 25.56 15.87 5.18
C VAL A 700 24.53 15.23 4.25
N ASP A 701 23.29 15.69 4.32
CA ASP A 701 22.16 15.10 3.60
C ASP A 701 22.19 15.36 2.09
N GLY A 702 22.95 16.37 1.62
CA GLY A 702 23.12 16.62 0.18
C GLY A 702 23.68 15.42 -0.60
N ALA A 703 24.43 14.52 0.05
CA ALA A 703 24.86 13.25 -0.56
C ALA A 703 23.69 12.30 -0.83
N LYS A 704 22.69 12.27 0.04
CA LYS A 704 21.48 11.46 -0.12
C LYS A 704 20.55 12.06 -1.18
N VAL A 705 20.41 13.39 -1.22
CA VAL A 705 19.70 14.09 -2.30
C VAL A 705 20.31 13.76 -3.67
N ARG A 706 21.65 13.73 -3.78
CA ARG A 706 22.34 13.29 -5.01
C ARG A 706 22.04 11.84 -5.39
N ARG A 707 21.99 10.91 -4.42
CA ARG A 707 21.65 9.51 -4.67
C ARG A 707 20.22 9.36 -5.17
N PHE A 708 19.26 10.06 -4.55
CA PHE A 708 17.86 10.09 -4.96
C PHE A 708 17.73 10.65 -6.38
N ALA A 709 18.35 11.79 -6.65
CA ALA A 709 18.42 12.42 -7.97
C ALA A 709 18.96 11.47 -9.06
N ALA A 710 20.06 10.77 -8.77
CA ALA A 710 20.63 9.79 -9.70
C ALA A 710 19.72 8.58 -9.93
N ALA A 711 18.95 8.15 -8.91
CA ALA A 711 17.96 7.09 -9.05
C ALA A 711 16.74 7.52 -9.89
N GLN A 712 16.27 8.76 -9.74
CA GLN A 712 15.27 9.36 -10.64
C GLN A 712 15.78 9.40 -12.09
N ASP A 713 17.04 9.78 -12.31
CA ASP A 713 17.65 9.84 -13.64
C ASP A 713 17.68 8.44 -14.31
N ARG A 714 18.06 7.40 -13.56
CA ARG A 714 18.05 6.01 -14.05
C ARG A 714 16.66 5.50 -14.42
N LEU A 715 15.63 5.95 -13.70
CA LEU A 715 14.24 5.58 -13.95
C LEU A 715 13.57 6.44 -15.02
N GLY A 716 14.14 7.60 -15.37
CA GLY A 716 13.53 8.55 -16.28
C GLY A 716 12.28 9.23 -15.71
N VAL A 717 12.22 9.39 -14.38
CA VAL A 717 11.05 9.92 -13.66
C VAL A 717 11.38 11.21 -12.91
N GLY A 718 10.33 11.89 -12.48
CA GLY A 718 10.38 13.14 -11.75
C GLY A 718 9.83 13.03 -10.33
N GLY A 719 9.57 14.17 -9.70
CA GLY A 719 8.98 14.27 -8.38
C GLY A 719 9.00 15.70 -7.85
N ALA A 720 8.40 15.91 -6.68
CA ALA A 720 8.41 17.19 -5.97
C ALA A 720 9.13 17.06 -4.62
N PHE A 721 10.16 17.88 -4.40
CA PHE A 721 10.88 17.93 -3.13
C PHE A 721 10.01 18.58 -2.05
N TRP A 722 9.95 18.00 -0.85
CA TRP A 722 9.23 18.58 0.29
C TRP A 722 10.19 19.44 1.11
N VAL A 723 10.07 20.77 1.19
CA VAL A 723 9.03 21.68 0.67
C VAL A 723 9.69 23.02 0.29
N TRP A 724 9.05 23.84 -0.54
CA TRP A 724 9.56 25.15 -0.95
C TRP A 724 9.80 26.08 0.24
N ARG A 725 8.73 26.43 0.97
CA ARG A 725 8.73 27.30 2.16
C ARG A 725 7.76 26.73 3.19
N GLN A 726 7.90 27.16 4.44
CA GLN A 726 6.94 26.84 5.50
C GLN A 726 6.92 27.97 6.52
N GLY A 727 5.75 28.25 7.09
CA GLY A 727 5.60 29.26 8.12
C GLY A 727 5.91 28.72 9.51
N CYS A 728 6.36 29.59 10.40
CA CYS A 728 6.78 29.20 11.75
C CYS A 728 5.64 28.72 12.66
N GLY A 729 4.40 29.02 12.32
CA GLY A 729 3.22 28.52 13.02
C GLY A 729 2.83 27.08 12.64
N SER A 730 3.48 26.50 11.62
CA SER A 730 3.12 25.19 11.07
C SER A 730 3.19 24.10 12.14
N PRO A 731 2.28 23.12 12.16
CA PRO A 731 2.28 22.06 13.16
C PRO A 731 3.53 21.16 13.09
N GLU A 732 4.19 21.07 11.94
CA GLU A 732 5.46 20.34 11.72
C GLU A 732 6.66 21.11 12.31
N THR A 733 6.53 22.42 12.55
CA THR A 733 7.60 23.23 13.13
C THR A 733 7.62 23.03 14.65
N GLY A 734 8.76 22.68 15.24
CA GLY A 734 8.88 22.59 16.70
C GLY A 734 8.47 23.89 17.40
N ALA A 735 7.87 23.82 18.60
CA ALA A 735 7.44 25.02 19.33
C ALA A 735 8.62 25.94 19.71
N ASP A 736 9.82 25.39 19.76
CA ASP A 736 11.10 26.03 20.06
C ASP A 736 11.99 26.21 18.82
N ALA A 737 11.48 25.92 17.62
CA ALA A 737 12.27 26.01 16.39
C ALA A 737 12.64 27.46 16.07
N THR A 738 13.92 27.69 15.76
CA THR A 738 14.43 29.01 15.34
C THR A 738 14.24 29.27 13.85
N THR A 739 14.04 28.21 13.07
CA THR A 739 13.76 28.25 11.64
C THR A 739 12.65 27.26 11.28
N SER A 740 11.91 27.56 10.22
CA SER A 740 10.85 26.69 9.67
C SER A 740 11.07 26.43 8.17
N GLY A 741 10.57 25.31 7.66
CA GLY A 741 10.68 24.92 6.26
C GLY A 741 11.93 24.11 5.94
N ASN A 742 12.11 23.85 4.64
CA ASN A 742 13.20 23.00 4.17
C ASN A 742 14.06 23.67 3.09
N LEU A 743 13.55 23.80 1.85
CA LEU A 743 14.37 24.29 0.75
C LEU A 743 14.66 25.79 0.90
N VAL A 744 13.65 26.59 1.20
CA VAL A 744 13.78 28.01 1.58
C VAL A 744 13.30 28.14 3.02
N ALA A 745 14.26 28.13 3.95
CA ALA A 745 13.96 28.20 5.38
C ALA A 745 13.59 29.62 5.81
N VAL A 746 12.65 29.76 6.74
CA VAL A 746 12.20 31.05 7.29
C VAL A 746 12.74 31.19 8.71
N ASN A 747 13.40 32.31 9.02
CA ASN A 747 13.81 32.63 10.38
C ASN A 747 12.58 33.03 11.21
N CYS A 748 12.29 32.29 12.29
CA CYS A 748 11.06 32.52 13.05
C CYS A 748 11.04 33.77 13.91
N ARG A 749 12.20 34.41 14.10
CA ARG A 749 12.31 35.68 14.82
C ARG A 749 12.21 36.89 13.90
N THR A 750 12.80 36.81 12.70
CA THR A 750 12.84 37.97 11.77
C THR A 750 11.83 37.87 10.63
N GLY A 751 11.31 36.68 10.34
CA GLY A 751 10.47 36.40 9.17
C GLY A 751 11.27 36.33 7.85
N GLU A 752 12.59 36.50 7.89
CA GLU A 752 13.43 36.50 6.69
C GLU A 752 13.62 35.08 6.13
N SER A 753 13.57 34.98 4.81
CA SER A 753 13.86 33.74 4.10
C SER A 753 15.36 33.56 3.88
N THR A 754 15.85 32.34 4.08
CA THR A 754 17.21 31.92 3.77
C THR A 754 17.21 31.27 2.38
N PRO A 755 18.13 31.65 1.47
CA PRO A 755 18.22 31.04 0.15
C PRO A 755 18.45 29.52 0.21
N PRO A 756 18.08 28.78 -0.85
CA PRO A 756 18.34 27.35 -0.93
C PRO A 756 19.80 26.97 -0.65
N PRO A 757 20.06 26.07 0.32
CA PRO A 757 21.43 25.68 0.63
C PRO A 757 22.02 24.83 -0.50
N ALA A 758 23.29 25.06 -0.84
CA ALA A 758 23.97 24.40 -1.97
C ALA A 758 23.86 22.86 -1.94
N GLY A 759 23.94 22.26 -0.74
CA GLY A 759 23.81 20.81 -0.55
C GLY A 759 22.49 20.22 -1.09
N PHE A 760 21.41 21.00 -1.09
CA PHE A 760 20.12 20.62 -1.69
C PHE A 760 19.91 21.26 -3.06
N ALA A 761 20.20 22.56 -3.20
CA ALA A 761 19.94 23.33 -4.41
C ALA A 761 20.68 22.78 -5.64
N GLU A 762 21.94 22.38 -5.52
CA GLU A 762 22.73 21.87 -6.64
C GLU A 762 22.16 20.56 -7.23
N PRO A 763 21.94 19.48 -6.45
CA PRO A 763 21.33 18.26 -7.00
C PRO A 763 19.88 18.44 -7.48
N LEU A 764 19.11 19.35 -6.88
CA LEU A 764 17.75 19.67 -7.32
C LEU A 764 17.73 20.44 -8.64
N SER A 765 18.71 21.33 -8.87
CA SER A 765 18.79 22.17 -10.08
C SER A 765 19.56 21.52 -11.25
N ARG A 766 19.99 20.26 -11.10
CA ARG A 766 20.82 19.55 -12.08
C ARG A 766 20.20 19.55 -13.49
N ALA A 767 21.04 19.45 -14.51
CA ALA A 767 20.60 19.40 -15.90
C ALA A 767 19.64 18.22 -16.15
N PHE A 768 18.57 18.41 -16.92
CA PHE A 768 17.65 17.33 -17.26
C PHE A 768 16.82 17.63 -18.51
N PRO A 769 16.33 16.61 -19.22
CA PRO A 769 15.35 16.82 -20.27
C PRO A 769 13.99 17.15 -19.66
N ARG A 770 13.45 18.33 -19.97
CA ARG A 770 12.09 18.72 -19.58
C ARG A 770 11.06 18.01 -20.44
N ALA A 771 11.31 17.96 -21.76
CA ALA A 771 10.53 17.20 -22.72
C ALA A 771 11.41 16.66 -23.87
N LEU A 772 11.12 15.44 -24.34
CA LEU A 772 11.87 14.77 -25.39
C LEU A 772 10.90 14.04 -26.34
N PRO A 773 11.05 14.15 -27.68
CA PRO A 773 10.31 13.30 -28.59
C PRO A 773 10.70 11.83 -28.38
N GLY A 774 9.71 10.94 -28.34
CA GLY A 774 9.94 9.52 -28.15
C GLY A 774 10.31 9.11 -26.73
N ARG A 775 11.23 8.14 -26.61
CA ARG A 775 11.55 7.45 -25.35
C ARG A 775 12.98 7.73 -24.89
N LEU A 776 13.12 8.07 -23.63
CA LEU A 776 14.42 8.09 -22.95
C LEU A 776 14.97 6.67 -22.78
N GLU A 777 16.22 6.44 -23.21
CA GLU A 777 16.93 5.17 -23.04
C GLU A 777 17.95 5.25 -21.92
N SER A 778 18.66 6.38 -21.80
CA SER A 778 19.56 6.63 -20.69
C SER A 778 19.71 8.12 -20.43
N LEU A 779 19.86 8.47 -19.14
CA LEU A 779 20.12 9.80 -18.65
C LEU A 779 21.19 9.74 -17.57
N THR A 780 22.26 10.51 -17.77
CA THR A 780 23.23 10.82 -16.71
C THR A 780 23.34 12.32 -16.58
N SER A 781 23.19 12.82 -15.36
CA SER A 781 23.30 14.24 -15.04
C SER A 781 24.19 14.45 -13.82
N SER A 782 24.90 15.57 -13.78
CA SER A 782 25.64 16.03 -12.61
C SER A 782 25.13 17.39 -12.13
N PRO A 783 25.27 17.69 -10.82
CA PRO A 783 24.90 19.00 -10.29
C PRO A 783 25.65 20.18 -10.96
N GLY A 784 26.85 19.92 -11.49
CA GLY A 784 27.66 20.93 -12.19
C GLY A 784 27.20 21.25 -13.62
N GLY A 785 26.10 20.65 -14.10
CA GLY A 785 25.52 20.94 -15.42
C GLY A 785 25.98 20.00 -16.54
N ALA A 786 26.78 18.96 -16.23
CA ALA A 786 27.11 17.94 -17.22
C ALA A 786 25.92 16.99 -17.43
N LEU A 787 25.61 16.70 -18.69
CA LEU A 787 24.46 15.90 -19.09
C LEU A 787 24.81 15.03 -20.28
N ARG A 788 24.34 13.77 -20.26
CA ARG A 788 24.27 12.93 -21.45
C ARG A 788 22.92 12.23 -21.49
N ILE A 789 22.25 12.36 -22.63
CA ILE A 789 20.96 11.73 -22.93
C ILE A 789 21.14 10.88 -24.18
N THR A 790 20.61 9.66 -24.13
CA THR A 790 20.32 8.85 -25.32
C THR A 790 18.82 8.56 -25.35
N ALA A 791 18.20 8.76 -26.51
CA ALA A 791 16.77 8.57 -26.68
C ALA A 791 16.45 8.17 -28.13
N SER A 792 15.25 7.61 -28.33
CA SER A 792 14.74 7.22 -29.65
C SER A 792 13.33 7.74 -29.87
N ALA A 793 13.14 8.46 -30.98
CA ALA A 793 11.86 8.97 -31.45
C ALA A 793 11.41 8.22 -32.71
N ALA A 794 10.10 7.95 -32.80
CA ALA A 794 9.51 7.63 -34.10
C ALA A 794 9.67 8.84 -35.03
N ASP A 795 9.63 8.60 -36.35
CA ASP A 795 9.57 9.69 -37.33
C ASP A 795 8.15 10.26 -37.38
N ASP A 796 7.74 10.90 -36.28
CA ASP A 796 6.42 11.49 -36.07
C ASP A 796 6.48 12.99 -36.40
N PRO A 797 5.66 13.49 -37.35
CA PRO A 797 5.64 14.90 -37.70
C PRO A 797 4.99 15.79 -36.64
N ALA A 798 4.30 15.25 -35.62
CA ALA A 798 3.54 16.03 -34.65
C ALA A 798 4.41 16.97 -33.82
N ASN A 799 5.54 16.47 -33.27
CA ASN A 799 6.50 17.28 -32.51
C ASN A 799 7.87 16.60 -32.35
N CYS A 800 8.91 17.17 -32.96
CA CYS A 800 10.29 16.71 -32.83
C CYS A 800 11.11 17.50 -31.79
N LEU A 801 10.50 18.43 -31.07
CA LEU A 801 11.23 19.38 -30.21
C LEU A 801 11.80 18.72 -28.96
N VAL A 802 13.12 18.67 -28.90
CA VAL A 802 13.89 18.42 -27.67
C VAL A 802 13.90 19.69 -26.82
N ASP A 803 13.73 19.54 -25.51
CA ASP A 803 13.78 20.64 -24.55
C ASP A 803 14.52 20.21 -23.27
N ILE A 804 15.70 20.79 -23.04
CA ILE A 804 16.61 20.41 -21.97
C ILE A 804 17.00 21.64 -21.15
N TRP A 805 16.94 21.50 -19.82
CA TRP A 805 17.48 22.45 -18.86
C TRP A 805 18.96 22.13 -18.53
N VAL A 806 19.79 23.17 -18.45
CA VAL A 806 21.17 23.09 -17.93
C VAL A 806 21.42 24.26 -16.98
N PRO A 807 21.79 24.04 -15.71
CA PRO A 807 22.04 25.11 -14.75
C PRO A 807 23.37 25.83 -15.02
N GLY A 808 23.46 27.08 -14.54
CA GLY A 808 24.70 27.84 -14.48
C GLY A 808 24.86 28.94 -15.54
N GLU A 809 25.78 29.87 -15.26
CA GLU A 809 25.95 31.07 -16.09
C GLU A 809 26.72 30.82 -17.38
N ARG A 810 27.60 29.81 -17.41
CA ARG A 810 28.45 29.50 -18.57
C ARG A 810 27.68 28.73 -19.63
N MET A 811 27.78 29.18 -20.88
CA MET A 811 27.15 28.51 -22.01
C MET A 811 27.64 27.06 -22.12
N PRO A 812 26.75 26.06 -22.13
CA PRO A 812 27.17 24.67 -22.21
C PRO A 812 27.75 24.36 -23.59
N ARG A 813 28.85 23.58 -23.61
CA ARG A 813 29.39 23.02 -24.85
C ARG A 813 28.52 21.83 -25.26
N LEU A 814 27.95 21.90 -26.46
CA LEU A 814 27.05 20.88 -26.98
C LEU A 814 27.76 19.93 -27.94
N THR A 815 27.49 18.64 -27.79
CA THR A 815 27.75 17.62 -28.79
C THR A 815 26.47 16.85 -29.03
N VAL A 816 25.94 16.93 -30.25
CA VAL A 816 24.66 16.31 -30.62
C VAL A 816 24.83 15.34 -31.78
N THR A 817 23.99 14.31 -31.82
CA THR A 817 23.87 13.37 -32.93
C THR A 817 22.39 13.08 -33.11
N GLY A 818 21.87 13.16 -34.34
CA GLY A 818 20.44 12.94 -34.62
C GLY A 818 19.51 14.08 -34.18
N VAL A 819 20.06 15.28 -33.91
CA VAL A 819 19.29 16.48 -33.55
C VAL A 819 19.64 17.62 -34.51
N ALA A 820 18.68 18.05 -35.32
CA ALA A 820 18.79 19.19 -36.20
C ALA A 820 18.54 20.51 -35.43
N ASP A 821 19.16 21.59 -35.91
CA ASP A 821 18.97 22.96 -35.40
C ASP A 821 19.14 23.10 -33.87
N ALA A 822 20.05 22.29 -33.30
CA ALA A 822 20.33 22.32 -31.88
C ALA A 822 20.91 23.69 -31.47
N SER A 823 20.29 24.34 -30.49
CA SER A 823 20.67 25.67 -30.01
C SER A 823 20.54 25.78 -28.50
N SER A 824 21.36 26.65 -27.89
CA SER A 824 21.29 27.00 -26.47
C SER A 824 20.82 28.44 -26.32
N LYS A 825 19.78 28.67 -25.52
CA LYS A 825 19.29 29.99 -25.14
C LYS A 825 19.50 30.23 -23.65
N GLN A 826 20.13 31.34 -23.29
CA GLN A 826 20.27 31.75 -21.90
C GLN A 826 18.90 32.12 -21.33
N VAL A 827 18.63 31.66 -20.11
CA VAL A 827 17.44 31.98 -19.32
C VAL A 827 17.90 32.28 -17.87
N THR A 828 16.99 32.74 -17.02
CA THR A 828 17.32 32.95 -15.60
C THR A 828 17.83 31.64 -14.96
N GLY A 829 18.97 31.71 -14.28
CA GLY A 829 19.62 30.58 -13.60
C GLY A 829 20.33 29.55 -14.48
N GLY A 830 20.19 29.60 -15.81
CA GLY A 830 20.77 28.57 -16.67
C GLY A 830 20.51 28.74 -18.17
N TRP A 831 20.40 27.61 -18.86
CA TRP A 831 20.29 27.52 -20.31
C TRP A 831 19.20 26.53 -20.70
N ARG A 832 18.51 26.84 -21.80
CA ARG A 832 17.58 25.94 -22.48
C ARG A 832 18.18 25.49 -23.79
N ILE A 833 18.37 24.17 -23.92
CA ILE A 833 18.82 23.55 -25.16
C ILE A 833 17.59 23.03 -25.89
N THR A 834 17.44 23.45 -27.14
CA THR A 834 16.34 23.03 -28.02
C THR A 834 16.86 22.52 -29.36
N GLY A 835 16.08 21.71 -30.05
CA GLY A 835 16.40 21.19 -31.39
C GLY A 835 15.36 20.18 -31.85
N CYS A 836 15.43 19.74 -33.10
CA CYS A 836 14.49 18.78 -33.69
C CYS A 836 15.14 17.39 -33.81
N ALA A 837 14.63 16.39 -33.11
CA ALA A 837 15.14 15.02 -33.15
C ALA A 837 14.16 14.05 -33.82
N ARG A 838 14.69 13.18 -34.68
CA ARG A 838 13.95 12.12 -35.39
C ARG A 838 14.81 10.86 -35.40
N GLY A 839 14.24 9.72 -35.02
CA GLY A 839 15.01 8.48 -34.85
C GLY A 839 15.82 8.45 -33.56
N ALA A 840 16.94 7.71 -33.56
CA ALA A 840 17.84 7.64 -32.42
C ALA A 840 18.73 8.89 -32.36
N TYR A 841 18.85 9.48 -31.16
CA TYR A 841 19.64 10.69 -30.96
C TYR A 841 20.37 10.70 -29.63
N THR A 842 21.42 11.53 -29.56
CA THR A 842 22.22 11.74 -28.36
C THR A 842 22.46 13.24 -28.19
N VAL A 843 22.29 13.73 -26.97
CA VAL A 843 22.64 15.10 -26.58
C VAL A 843 23.61 15.01 -25.41
N THR A 844 24.80 15.59 -25.57
CA THR A 844 25.78 15.77 -24.49
C THR A 844 25.99 17.27 -24.28
N ALA A 845 25.83 17.71 -23.04
CA ALA A 845 26.15 19.07 -22.62
C ALA A 845 27.23 19.01 -21.53
N THR A 846 28.27 19.83 -21.68
CA THR A 846 29.32 19.97 -20.65
C THR A 846 29.49 21.44 -20.24
N PRO A 847 29.84 21.73 -18.97
CA PRO A 847 29.98 23.09 -18.45
C PRO A 847 31.14 23.90 -19.04
#